data_AF-A0AAD9LHP9-F1
#
_entry.id   AF-A0AAD9LHP9-F1
#
_cell.length_a   1.000
_cell.length_b   1.000
_cell.length_c   1.000
_cell.angle_alpha   90.00
_cell.angle_beta   90.00
_cell.angle_gamma   90.00
#
_symmetry.space_group_name_H-M   'P 1'
#
loop_
_entity.id
_entity.type
_entity.pdbx_description
1 polymer ?
#
loop_
_entity_poly.entity_id
_entity_poly.type
_entity_poly.pdbx_seq_one_letter_code
_entity_poly.pdbx_strand_id
1 'polypeptide(L)'
;MSSYSSSNASWPDCSKTRTPCCSPSCDNCLPGACSDGGCCEECPKRLCAKIFLGFIPALFHVLKFLREKCEKGKDWNDFNINKVTPLGKFLLGMGFNLTQLDESKDGQKLSGLLSSLFTSGSLIPLYNASKNYFTSKFKTYHYTSDSPSGSPPKSSPSTVRDMLFWLYGLRFTSGFPSLVLHCSALCLPFGNSFNSDAFCYYIYTCCFLLPVSFISVIQCPDGSPSFLPSHSDWQNFCYPSDTLELFEKFCEYVRKLYIPLTFLYFQCKNDSGQGGWKDCWYGKNCIVSSTAVFLGSSDFCNCSSSGSTGQGYLCNKDHSGKCSAASSSGSSCNSKCPHPLQRFLCDDNSLFKTPDSFGQLDFGQNPPVMLDSFGHFKMGFTQQNLSSTAKSGSSIHPVLGAFCNFGFYPLTRLCEFVLCVTLEPPSSLLDLFAFFKRIGETLKIDTFKSGLVEWINGEPGSYDGDSLNNAVQRLYNFKASHSASSHTASDLYSLCDCSGAKGLSTPDPTCGPYMYPLIADAFQLYPTTFNGMYLSWVCYLAKEFKKGLEKFKGDLQNCPHCIDPSAKCDKIVKCPCVFPKLYKYGFIFWRGWNLNCTDAYGNSKHEEDNTKGDHKKGDPGCTQKSCSDFLDQLDKVVRPGSSLDLLIKAINVFL
;
A
#
# COMPACT_ATOMS: atom_id res chain seq x y z
N MET A 1 2.47 55.40 7.30
CA MET A 1 3.07 55.79 6.01
C MET A 1 3.52 54.51 5.29
N SER A 2 3.27 54.46 3.98
CA SER A 2 3.60 53.45 2.95
C SER A 2 3.14 51.99 3.19
N SER A 3 2.00 51.52 2.65
CA SER A 3 1.73 51.12 1.25
C SER A 3 2.52 49.88 0.78
N TYR A 4 1.87 48.71 0.82
CA TYR A 4 2.20 47.57 -0.03
C TYR A 4 0.97 47.22 -0.88
N SER A 5 1.17 47.29 -2.18
CA SER A 5 0.21 47.13 -3.26
C SER A 5 -0.33 45.71 -3.39
N SER A 6 -1.65 45.56 -3.37
CA SER A 6 -2.35 44.36 -3.82
C SER A 6 -2.37 44.32 -5.35
N SER A 7 -1.61 43.39 -5.95
CA SER A 7 -1.80 43.02 -7.34
C SER A 7 -3.06 42.18 -7.47
N ASN A 8 -4.16 42.83 -7.88
CA ASN A 8 -5.40 42.18 -8.29
C ASN A 8 -5.13 41.29 -9.51
N ALA A 9 -5.05 39.97 -9.33
CA ALA A 9 -5.31 39.03 -10.40
C ALA A 9 -6.83 39.00 -10.63
N SER A 10 -7.31 39.84 -11.56
CA SER A 10 -8.68 39.78 -12.06
C SER A 10 -8.87 38.47 -12.84
N TRP A 11 -9.64 37.55 -12.26
CA TRP A 11 -10.19 36.42 -13.00
C TRP A 11 -11.18 36.95 -14.04
N PRO A 12 -11.28 36.36 -15.25
CA PRO A 12 -12.20 36.85 -16.27
C PRO A 12 -13.64 36.85 -15.76
N ASP A 13 -14.26 38.02 -15.79
CA ASP A 13 -15.65 38.23 -15.42
C ASP A 13 -16.58 37.66 -16.52
N CYS A 14 -17.04 36.42 -16.30
CA CYS A 14 -18.03 35.75 -17.17
C CYS A 14 -19.46 36.32 -17.02
N SER A 15 -19.66 37.52 -16.48
CA SER A 15 -20.99 38.15 -16.42
C SER A 15 -21.46 38.78 -17.75
N LYS A 16 -20.59 38.85 -18.78
CA LYS A 16 -20.87 39.59 -20.03
C LYS A 16 -21.19 38.78 -21.30
N THR A 17 -21.28 37.45 -21.24
CA THR A 17 -21.78 36.65 -22.38
C THR A 17 -23.06 35.91 -21.98
N ARG A 18 -24.20 36.60 -22.12
CA ARG A 18 -25.52 35.96 -22.09
C ARG A 18 -25.71 35.11 -23.35
N THR A 19 -25.43 33.83 -23.22
CA THR A 19 -26.18 32.76 -23.88
C THR A 19 -26.33 31.63 -22.85
N PRO A 20 -27.53 31.36 -22.32
CA PRO A 20 -27.73 30.34 -21.31
C PRO A 20 -27.68 28.97 -22.00
N CYS A 21 -26.55 28.28 -21.96
CA CYS A 21 -26.47 26.88 -22.43
C CYS A 21 -26.91 25.86 -21.37
N CYS A 22 -27.41 26.28 -20.22
CA CYS A 22 -27.93 25.35 -19.21
C CYS A 22 -29.22 25.90 -18.61
N SER A 23 -30.35 25.36 -19.05
CA SER A 23 -31.63 25.52 -18.37
C SER A 23 -31.60 24.84 -16.99
N PRO A 24 -32.42 25.30 -16.01
CA PRO A 24 -32.53 24.68 -14.69
C PRO A 24 -33.05 23.21 -14.72
N SER A 25 -33.47 22.74 -15.89
CA SER A 25 -34.01 21.40 -16.12
C SER A 25 -32.96 20.28 -16.19
N CYS A 26 -31.66 20.60 -16.23
CA CYS A 26 -30.60 19.57 -16.29
C CYS A 26 -30.39 18.81 -14.96
N ASP A 27 -30.99 19.24 -13.85
CA ASP A 27 -30.84 18.57 -12.55
C ASP A 27 -31.64 17.24 -12.44
N ASN A 28 -32.56 16.99 -13.38
CA ASN A 28 -33.46 15.82 -13.42
C ASN A 28 -33.27 14.92 -14.68
N CYS A 29 -32.24 15.16 -15.50
CA CYS A 29 -32.01 14.29 -16.66
C CYS A 29 -31.46 12.93 -16.20
N LEU A 30 -32.26 11.89 -16.35
CA LEU A 30 -31.80 10.50 -16.33
C LEU A 30 -30.72 10.31 -17.41
N PRO A 31 -29.69 9.46 -17.17
CA PRO A 31 -28.69 9.16 -18.18
C PRO A 31 -29.38 8.49 -19.38
N GLY A 32 -29.47 9.20 -20.51
CA GLY A 32 -30.08 8.72 -21.76
C GLY A 32 -31.14 9.63 -22.40
N ALA A 33 -31.55 10.73 -21.76
CA ALA A 33 -32.64 11.59 -22.26
C ALA A 33 -32.20 12.83 -23.07
N CYS A 34 -31.12 12.75 -23.84
CA CYS A 34 -30.75 13.79 -24.81
C CYS A 34 -30.81 13.20 -26.23
N SER A 35 -31.86 13.54 -26.96
CA SER A 35 -32.10 13.12 -28.34
C SER A 35 -31.33 13.93 -29.39
N ASP A 36 -30.43 14.82 -29.00
CA ASP A 36 -29.53 15.53 -29.91
C ASP A 36 -28.09 15.41 -29.39
N GLY A 37 -27.19 14.91 -30.24
CA GLY A 37 -25.84 14.44 -29.92
C GLY A 37 -24.83 15.48 -29.42
N GLY A 38 -25.06 16.04 -28.24
CA GLY A 38 -24.07 16.79 -27.46
C GLY A 38 -24.05 16.29 -26.02
N CYS A 39 -23.04 15.49 -25.65
CA CYS A 39 -22.79 15.20 -24.25
C CYS A 39 -22.40 16.51 -23.55
N CYS A 40 -23.24 17.00 -22.62
CA CYS A 40 -22.88 18.11 -21.76
C CYS A 40 -21.70 17.71 -20.86
N GLU A 41 -20.48 18.12 -21.22
CA GLU A 41 -19.34 18.08 -20.31
C GLU A 41 -19.71 18.84 -19.01
N GLU A 42 -19.49 18.20 -17.87
CA GLU A 42 -19.83 18.80 -16.58
C GLU A 42 -18.92 20.02 -16.33
N CYS A 43 -19.52 21.19 -16.05
CA CYS A 43 -18.76 22.42 -15.83
C CYS A 43 -17.67 22.20 -14.75
N PRO A 44 -16.38 22.52 -15.02
CA PRO A 44 -15.28 22.28 -14.08
C PRO A 44 -15.51 22.84 -12.68
N LYS A 45 -16.23 23.98 -12.57
CA LYS A 45 -16.61 24.58 -11.28
C LYS A 45 -17.56 23.68 -10.46
N ARG A 46 -18.54 23.05 -11.12
CA ARG A 46 -19.49 22.12 -10.47
C ARG A 46 -18.79 20.84 -10.03
N LEU A 47 -17.86 20.35 -10.84
CA LEU A 47 -17.05 19.19 -10.52
C LEU A 47 -16.15 19.43 -9.31
N CYS A 48 -15.43 20.55 -9.27
CA CYS A 48 -14.65 20.96 -8.10
C CYS A 48 -15.52 21.08 -6.84
N ALA A 49 -16.73 21.63 -6.95
CA ALA A 49 -17.66 21.71 -5.84
C ALA A 49 -18.10 20.32 -5.33
N LYS A 50 -18.39 19.36 -6.22
CA LYS A 50 -18.71 17.97 -5.85
C LYS A 50 -17.56 17.29 -5.13
N ILE A 51 -16.33 17.44 -5.65
CA ILE A 51 -15.12 16.89 -5.02
C ILE A 51 -14.94 17.49 -3.63
N PHE A 52 -15.03 18.81 -3.51
CA PHE A 52 -14.90 19.52 -2.24
C PHE A 52 -15.95 19.07 -1.23
N LEU A 53 -17.23 19.04 -1.62
CA LEU A 53 -18.31 18.52 -0.78
C LEU A 53 -18.05 17.08 -0.35
N GLY A 54 -17.58 16.23 -1.27
CA GLY A 54 -17.27 14.83 -1.01
C GLY A 54 -16.17 14.60 0.03
N PHE A 55 -15.25 15.57 0.18
CA PHE A 55 -14.12 15.55 1.11
C PHE A 55 -14.46 16.08 2.51
N ILE A 56 -15.47 16.95 2.64
CA ILE A 56 -15.84 17.59 3.91
C ILE A 56 -16.04 16.59 5.08
N PRO A 57 -16.69 15.42 4.90
CA PRO A 57 -16.79 14.42 5.97
C PRO A 57 -15.43 13.90 6.46
N ALA A 58 -14.53 13.55 5.53
CA ALA A 58 -13.19 13.10 5.88
C ALA A 58 -12.42 14.19 6.63
N LEU A 59 -12.43 15.43 6.12
CA LEU A 59 -11.79 16.58 6.76
C LEU A 59 -12.34 16.85 8.17
N PHE A 60 -13.66 16.81 8.32
CA PHE A 60 -14.32 17.01 9.61
C PHE A 60 -13.83 16.00 10.65
N HIS A 61 -13.79 14.71 10.29
CA HIS A 61 -13.34 13.64 11.18
C HIS A 61 -11.84 13.72 11.50
N VAL A 62 -10.98 14.12 10.54
CA VAL A 62 -9.54 14.39 10.81
C VAL A 62 -9.38 15.50 11.85
N LEU A 63 -10.03 16.64 11.62
CA LEU A 63 -9.91 17.80 12.50
C LEU A 63 -10.46 17.49 13.88
N LYS A 64 -11.52 16.68 13.97
CA LYS A 64 -12.11 16.24 15.24
C LYS A 64 -11.14 15.31 15.98
N PHE A 65 -10.61 14.30 15.31
CA PHE A 65 -9.61 13.38 15.88
C PHE A 65 -8.35 14.12 16.36
N LEU A 66 -7.83 15.03 15.53
CA LEU A 66 -6.66 15.85 15.85
C LEU A 66 -6.92 16.73 17.07
N ARG A 67 -8.12 17.33 17.17
CA ARG A 67 -8.55 18.10 18.34
C ARG A 67 -8.52 17.23 19.59
N GLU A 68 -9.20 16.08 19.55
CA GLU A 68 -9.32 15.17 20.70
C GLU A 68 -7.97 14.64 21.18
N LYS A 69 -7.06 14.25 20.27
CA LYS A 69 -5.72 13.78 20.67
C LYS A 69 -4.85 14.89 21.26
N CYS A 70 -5.11 16.14 20.90
CA CYS A 70 -4.40 17.31 21.39
C CYS A 70 -5.08 17.99 22.59
N GLU A 71 -6.23 17.50 23.09
CA GLU A 71 -6.89 18.05 24.28
C GLU A 71 -6.05 17.90 25.55
N LYS A 72 -6.29 18.76 26.55
CA LYS A 72 -5.53 18.76 27.80
C LYS A 72 -5.57 17.37 28.45
N GLY A 73 -4.40 16.81 28.75
CA GLY A 73 -4.27 15.49 29.36
C GLY A 73 -4.41 14.31 28.39
N LYS A 74 -4.31 14.55 27.07
CA LYS A 74 -4.33 13.51 26.02
C LYS A 74 -2.97 13.32 25.37
N ASP A 75 -2.83 12.20 24.68
CA ASP A 75 -1.56 11.65 24.17
C ASP A 75 -0.67 12.64 23.40
N TRP A 76 -1.26 13.62 22.68
CA TRP A 76 -0.51 14.54 21.81
C TRP A 76 -0.48 15.98 22.33
N ASN A 77 -1.03 16.25 23.51
CA ASN A 77 -1.14 17.62 24.04
C ASN A 77 0.22 18.32 24.15
N ASP A 78 1.22 17.61 24.65
CA ASP A 78 2.56 18.15 24.90
C ASP A 78 3.55 17.88 23.77
N PHE A 79 3.11 17.26 22.67
CA PHE A 79 4.01 16.96 21.55
C PHE A 79 4.21 18.18 20.66
N ASN A 80 5.46 18.58 20.47
CA ASN A 80 5.85 19.53 19.43
C ASN A 80 5.53 18.97 18.04
N ILE A 81 5.22 19.87 17.11
CA ILE A 81 4.95 19.53 15.72
C ILE A 81 6.29 19.37 14.98
N ASN A 82 6.84 18.15 14.96
CA ASN A 82 8.09 17.85 14.26
C ASN A 82 8.12 16.42 13.69
N LYS A 83 9.13 16.08 12.88
CA LYS A 83 9.23 14.79 12.17
C LYS A 83 9.31 13.56 13.07
N VAL A 84 9.66 13.73 14.34
CA VAL A 84 9.93 12.64 15.27
C VAL A 84 8.68 12.28 16.08
N THR A 85 7.87 13.26 16.45
CA THR A 85 6.70 13.06 17.31
C THR A 85 5.56 12.33 16.58
N PRO A 86 4.72 11.56 17.30
CA PRO A 86 3.51 10.98 16.74
C PRO A 86 2.58 12.00 16.08
N LEU A 87 2.44 13.19 16.69
CA LEU A 87 1.65 14.30 16.14
C LEU A 87 2.21 14.78 14.79
N GLY A 88 3.51 15.03 14.70
CA GLY A 88 4.09 15.48 13.44
C GLY A 88 4.13 14.38 12.38
N LYS A 89 4.31 13.10 12.75
CA LYS A 89 4.14 11.97 11.83
C LYS A 89 2.71 11.88 11.29
N PHE A 90 1.71 12.14 12.13
CA PHE A 90 0.31 12.23 11.68
C PHE A 90 0.11 13.36 10.67
N LEU A 91 0.59 14.57 10.97
CA LEU A 91 0.49 15.72 10.05
C LEU A 91 1.24 15.48 8.74
N LEU A 92 2.43 14.86 8.80
CA LEU A 92 3.15 14.43 7.61
C LEU A 92 2.32 13.44 6.78
N GLY A 93 1.66 12.48 7.43
CA GLY A 93 0.75 11.54 6.80
C GLY A 93 -0.49 12.19 6.17
N MET A 94 -0.92 13.34 6.71
CA MET A 94 -1.96 14.19 6.10
C MET A 94 -1.44 15.06 4.94
N GLY A 95 -0.15 14.95 4.60
CA GLY A 95 0.48 15.68 3.50
C GLY A 95 1.05 17.05 3.87
N PHE A 96 1.12 17.40 5.15
CA PHE A 96 1.73 18.68 5.57
C PHE A 96 3.24 18.65 5.40
N ASN A 97 3.79 19.75 4.86
CA ASN A 97 5.24 19.93 4.83
C ASN A 97 5.74 20.40 6.20
N LEU A 98 6.32 19.47 6.97
CA LEU A 98 6.84 19.76 8.30
C LEU A 98 7.96 20.80 8.32
N THR A 99 8.69 21.04 7.22
CA THR A 99 9.73 22.09 7.18
C THR A 99 9.15 23.51 7.13
N GLN A 100 7.84 23.63 6.88
CA GLN A 100 7.13 24.91 6.85
C GLN A 100 6.29 25.12 8.12
N LEU A 101 6.26 24.13 9.01
CA LEU A 101 5.52 24.21 10.26
C LEU A 101 6.42 24.76 11.36
N ASP A 102 5.84 25.59 12.22
CA ASP A 102 6.53 26.18 13.36
C ASP A 102 6.71 25.11 14.45
N GLU A 103 7.94 24.58 14.57
CA GLU A 103 8.29 23.53 15.54
C GLU A 103 8.17 23.99 17.00
N SER A 104 8.03 25.30 17.26
CA SER A 104 7.73 25.85 18.59
C SER A 104 6.25 25.69 18.98
N LYS A 105 5.40 25.24 18.05
CA LYS A 105 4.00 24.90 18.32
C LYS A 105 3.87 23.45 18.76
N ASP A 106 2.90 23.23 19.63
CA ASP A 106 2.61 21.97 20.30
C ASP A 106 1.13 21.60 20.11
N GLY A 107 0.76 20.41 20.59
CA GLY A 107 -0.62 19.97 20.59
C GLY A 107 -1.56 20.91 21.34
N GLN A 108 -1.13 21.53 22.44
CA GLN A 108 -1.95 22.45 23.22
C GLN A 108 -2.43 23.64 22.37
N LYS A 109 -1.52 24.29 21.63
CA LYS A 109 -1.87 25.40 20.72
C LYS A 109 -2.78 24.93 19.59
N LEU A 110 -2.53 23.74 19.04
CA LEU A 110 -3.34 23.15 17.98
C LEU A 110 -4.77 22.84 18.47
N SER A 111 -4.92 22.30 19.67
CA SER A 111 -6.21 22.05 20.30
C SER A 111 -7.02 23.32 20.55
N GLY A 112 -6.37 24.41 20.98
CA GLY A 112 -7.02 25.72 21.11
C GLY A 112 -7.57 26.23 19.79
N LEU A 113 -6.78 26.13 18.71
CA LEU A 113 -7.19 26.56 17.36
C LEU A 113 -8.31 25.69 16.78
N LEU A 114 -8.26 24.37 16.99
CA LEU A 114 -9.32 23.48 16.53
C LEU A 114 -10.60 23.71 17.33
N SER A 115 -10.50 23.92 18.65
CA SER A 115 -11.67 24.19 19.49
C SER A 115 -12.41 25.45 19.07
N SER A 116 -11.70 26.50 18.63
CA SER A 116 -12.36 27.69 18.06
C SER A 116 -13.02 27.41 16.70
N LEU A 117 -12.42 26.58 15.84
CA LEU A 117 -13.03 26.17 14.56
C LEU A 117 -14.31 25.33 14.75
N PHE A 118 -14.34 24.46 15.75
CA PHE A 118 -15.54 23.66 16.07
C PHE A 118 -16.64 24.48 16.75
N THR A 119 -16.28 25.45 17.60
CA THR A 119 -17.26 26.29 18.34
C THR A 119 -17.76 27.50 17.56
N SER A 120 -16.95 28.06 16.64
CA SER A 120 -17.35 29.17 15.75
C SER A 120 -18.45 28.82 14.74
N GLY A 121 -18.96 27.57 14.76
CA GLY A 121 -20.13 27.17 14.00
C GLY A 121 -19.92 27.08 12.49
N SER A 122 -18.69 27.14 11.97
CA SER A 122 -18.45 27.06 10.51
C SER A 122 -18.30 25.61 10.02
N LEU A 123 -17.63 24.75 10.78
CA LEU A 123 -17.29 23.38 10.34
C LEU A 123 -18.47 22.40 10.45
N ILE A 124 -19.26 22.48 11.52
CA ILE A 124 -20.40 21.58 11.78
C ILE A 124 -21.53 21.79 10.74
N PRO A 125 -21.97 23.02 10.43
CA PRO A 125 -22.97 23.23 9.40
C PRO A 125 -22.47 22.85 8.01
N LEU A 126 -21.19 23.08 7.71
CA LEU A 126 -20.59 22.64 6.44
C LEU A 126 -20.61 21.11 6.31
N TYR A 127 -20.25 20.41 7.39
CA TYR A 127 -20.35 18.95 7.48
C TYR A 127 -21.79 18.46 7.29
N ASN A 128 -22.75 19.05 8.00
CA ASN A 128 -24.17 18.69 7.87
C ASN A 128 -24.72 18.99 6.48
N ALA A 129 -24.34 20.13 5.87
CA ALA A 129 -24.74 20.49 4.52
C ALA A 129 -24.20 19.52 3.47
N SER A 130 -22.92 19.14 3.56
CA SER A 130 -22.34 18.10 2.71
C SER A 130 -23.06 16.77 2.89
N LYS A 131 -23.23 16.31 4.14
CA LYS A 131 -23.94 15.07 4.47
C LYS A 131 -25.36 15.07 3.88
N ASN A 132 -26.09 16.17 4.04
CA ASN A 132 -27.47 16.31 3.56
C ASN A 132 -27.55 16.37 2.02
N TYR A 133 -26.62 17.07 1.36
CA TYR A 133 -26.54 17.15 -0.10
C TYR A 133 -26.37 15.76 -0.74
N PHE A 134 -25.46 14.96 -0.19
CA PHE A 134 -25.28 13.58 -0.63
C PHE A 134 -26.52 12.75 -0.34
N THR A 135 -27.00 12.75 0.91
CA THR A 135 -28.20 11.98 1.30
C THR A 135 -29.43 12.29 0.44
N SER A 136 -29.65 13.56 0.06
CA SER A 136 -30.80 13.98 -0.75
C SER A 136 -30.70 13.55 -2.21
N LYS A 137 -29.53 13.70 -2.85
CA LYS A 137 -29.31 13.21 -4.22
C LYS A 137 -29.47 11.68 -4.32
N PHE A 138 -29.15 10.92 -3.27
CA PHE A 138 -29.32 9.45 -3.28
C PHE A 138 -30.75 8.96 -3.17
N LYS A 139 -31.63 9.69 -2.45
CA LYS A 139 -33.07 9.39 -2.51
C LYS A 139 -33.56 9.45 -3.96
N THR A 140 -33.13 10.45 -4.73
CA THR A 140 -33.50 10.60 -6.14
C THR A 140 -33.02 9.45 -7.03
N TYR A 141 -31.79 8.93 -6.82
CA TYR A 141 -31.24 7.84 -7.64
C TYR A 141 -31.83 6.46 -7.31
N HIS A 142 -32.18 6.19 -6.04
CA HIS A 142 -32.84 4.94 -5.65
C HIS A 142 -34.25 4.82 -6.25
N TYR A 143 -35.02 5.91 -6.31
CA TYR A 143 -36.36 5.91 -6.95
C TYR A 143 -36.31 5.73 -8.47
N THR A 144 -35.17 5.95 -9.11
CA THR A 144 -34.98 5.69 -10.54
C THR A 144 -34.40 4.31 -10.87
N SER A 145 -34.09 3.52 -9.84
CA SER A 145 -33.41 2.22 -9.96
C SER A 145 -34.32 1.00 -9.90
N ASP A 146 -35.65 1.19 -10.03
CA ASP A 146 -36.53 0.13 -10.50
C ASP A 146 -36.01 -0.29 -11.88
N SER A 147 -35.22 -1.35 -11.90
CA SER A 147 -34.48 -1.75 -13.08
C SER A 147 -35.47 -2.10 -14.19
N PRO A 148 -35.38 -1.49 -15.38
CA PRO A 148 -36.13 -1.98 -16.52
C PRO A 148 -35.77 -3.46 -16.71
N SER A 149 -36.79 -4.30 -16.89
CA SER A 149 -36.67 -5.74 -17.12
C SER A 149 -35.67 -6.01 -18.25
N GLY A 150 -34.43 -6.39 -17.93
CA GLY A 150 -33.37 -6.65 -18.91
C GLY A 150 -31.94 -6.23 -18.52
N SER A 151 -31.69 -5.62 -17.36
CA SER A 151 -30.32 -5.34 -16.92
C SER A 151 -29.54 -6.63 -16.60
N PRO A 152 -28.23 -6.71 -16.93
CA PRO A 152 -27.40 -7.85 -16.56
C PRO A 152 -27.37 -8.01 -15.04
N PRO A 153 -27.27 -9.24 -14.52
CA PRO A 153 -27.26 -9.49 -13.08
C PRO A 153 -26.13 -8.72 -12.40
N LYS A 154 -26.45 -8.07 -11.28
CA LYS A 154 -25.45 -7.35 -10.47
C LYS A 154 -24.35 -8.32 -10.05
N SER A 155 -23.11 -8.05 -10.45
CA SER A 155 -21.97 -8.92 -10.18
C SER A 155 -21.26 -8.55 -8.88
N SER A 156 -20.59 -9.52 -8.25
CA SER A 156 -19.62 -9.22 -7.18
C SER A 156 -18.33 -8.65 -7.77
N PRO A 157 -17.74 -7.60 -7.18
CA PRO A 157 -16.42 -7.09 -7.54
C PRO A 157 -15.37 -8.21 -7.59
N SER A 158 -14.61 -8.27 -8.69
CA SER A 158 -13.63 -9.34 -8.92
C SER A 158 -12.21 -8.83 -9.14
N THR A 159 -12.06 -7.54 -9.44
CA THR A 159 -10.79 -6.87 -9.67
C THR A 159 -10.58 -5.70 -8.70
N VAL A 160 -9.34 -5.22 -8.56
CA VAL A 160 -9.03 -4.01 -7.77
C VAL A 160 -9.83 -2.81 -8.28
N ARG A 161 -9.94 -2.64 -9.60
CA ARG A 161 -10.77 -1.59 -10.21
C ARG A 161 -12.24 -1.71 -9.79
N ASP A 162 -12.82 -2.92 -9.85
CA ASP A 162 -14.21 -3.13 -9.45
C ASP A 162 -14.41 -2.83 -7.96
N MET A 163 -13.51 -3.29 -7.10
CA MET A 163 -13.60 -3.06 -5.66
C MET A 163 -13.44 -1.58 -5.30
N LEU A 164 -12.61 -0.83 -6.02
CA LEU A 164 -12.51 0.63 -5.86
C LEU A 164 -13.80 1.34 -6.28
N PHE A 165 -14.43 0.92 -7.37
CA PHE A 165 -15.75 1.45 -7.74
C PHE A 165 -16.84 1.03 -6.76
N TRP A 166 -16.78 -0.19 -6.23
CA TRP A 166 -17.68 -0.65 -5.18
C TRP A 166 -17.55 0.21 -3.92
N LEU A 167 -16.32 0.47 -3.44
CA LEU A 167 -16.09 1.37 -2.30
C LEU A 167 -16.55 2.80 -2.60
N TYR A 168 -16.36 3.28 -3.84
CA TYR A 168 -16.85 4.59 -4.26
C TYR A 168 -18.38 4.66 -4.30
N GLY A 169 -19.05 3.60 -4.75
CA GLY A 169 -20.51 3.52 -4.76
C GLY A 169 -21.10 3.26 -3.37
N LEU A 170 -20.37 2.59 -2.48
CA LEU A 170 -20.81 2.27 -1.13
C LEU A 170 -21.30 3.50 -0.38
N ARG A 171 -20.56 4.62 -0.42
CA ARG A 171 -20.92 5.88 0.25
C ARG A 171 -22.24 6.51 -0.21
N PHE A 172 -22.80 6.00 -1.30
CA PHE A 172 -24.04 6.44 -1.92
C PHE A 172 -25.22 5.52 -1.60
N THR A 173 -24.96 4.39 -0.93
CA THR A 173 -25.99 3.45 -0.50
C THR A 173 -26.63 3.88 0.81
N SER A 174 -27.88 3.45 1.03
CA SER A 174 -28.58 3.63 2.31
C SER A 174 -27.93 2.86 3.48
N GLY A 175 -27.15 1.80 3.18
CA GLY A 175 -26.47 0.99 4.19
C GLY A 175 -25.19 1.63 4.74
N PHE A 176 -24.58 2.60 4.05
CA PHE A 176 -23.30 3.18 4.47
C PHE A 176 -23.33 3.88 5.83
N PRO A 177 -24.34 4.71 6.17
CA PRO A 177 -24.44 5.27 7.53
C PRO A 177 -24.50 4.20 8.62
N SER A 178 -25.26 3.12 8.38
CA SER A 178 -25.37 1.99 9.32
C SER A 178 -24.06 1.23 9.45
N LEU A 179 -23.35 1.01 8.34
CA LEU A 179 -22.01 0.41 8.33
C LEU A 179 -21.02 1.26 9.15
N VAL A 180 -20.98 2.57 8.94
CA VAL A 180 -20.09 3.47 9.70
C VAL A 180 -20.40 3.39 11.19
N LEU A 181 -21.67 3.42 11.59
CA LEU A 181 -22.08 3.28 13.00
C LEU A 181 -21.68 1.92 13.58
N HIS A 182 -21.88 0.84 12.82
CA HIS A 182 -21.49 -0.50 13.23
C HIS A 182 -19.99 -0.61 13.47
N CYS A 183 -19.17 -0.17 12.51
CA CYS A 183 -17.71 -0.17 12.64
C CYS A 183 -17.22 0.74 13.78
N SER A 184 -17.85 1.89 13.97
CA SER A 184 -17.56 2.80 15.10
C SER A 184 -17.83 2.13 16.45
N ALA A 185 -18.89 1.34 16.57
CA ALA A 185 -19.17 0.58 17.79
C ALA A 185 -18.13 -0.53 18.02
N LEU A 186 -17.69 -1.21 16.95
CA LEU A 186 -16.60 -2.19 17.02
C LEU A 186 -15.25 -1.58 17.43
N CYS A 187 -15.08 -0.26 17.31
CA CYS A 187 -13.85 0.41 17.75
C CYS A 187 -13.75 0.54 19.28
N LEU A 188 -14.86 0.47 20.02
CA LEU A 188 -14.90 0.75 21.46
C LEU A 188 -13.95 -0.13 22.30
N PRO A 189 -13.83 -1.45 22.06
CA PRO A 189 -12.92 -2.30 22.83
C PRO A 189 -11.43 -1.97 22.63
N PHE A 190 -11.07 -1.26 21.55
CA PHE A 190 -9.68 -0.91 21.25
C PHE A 190 -9.17 0.31 22.02
N GLY A 191 -10.06 1.00 22.76
CA GLY A 191 -9.72 2.16 23.57
C GLY A 191 -9.00 3.26 22.77
N ASN A 192 -7.89 3.79 23.31
CA ASN A 192 -7.12 4.86 22.67
C ASN A 192 -6.38 4.42 21.39
N SER A 193 -6.28 3.12 21.13
CA SER A 193 -5.54 2.54 20.01
C SER A 193 -6.30 2.68 18.68
N PHE A 194 -7.63 2.69 18.74
CA PHE A 194 -8.50 2.91 17.58
C PHE A 194 -9.66 3.84 17.97
N ASN A 195 -9.50 5.14 17.72
CA ASN A 195 -10.56 6.12 17.99
C ASN A 195 -11.60 6.09 16.85
N SER A 196 -12.89 6.04 17.21
CA SER A 196 -14.02 6.01 16.27
C SER A 196 -14.01 7.17 15.25
N ASP A 197 -13.57 8.35 15.63
CA ASP A 197 -13.45 9.50 14.72
C ASP A 197 -12.27 9.34 13.75
N ALA A 198 -11.15 8.78 14.20
CA ALA A 198 -10.07 8.39 13.28
C ALA A 198 -10.54 7.30 12.30
N PHE A 199 -11.32 6.32 12.77
CA PHE A 199 -11.91 5.30 11.91
C PHE A 199 -12.81 5.93 10.84
N CYS A 200 -13.69 6.84 11.24
CA CYS A 200 -14.56 7.56 10.31
C CYS A 200 -13.74 8.25 9.22
N TYR A 201 -12.66 8.94 9.59
CA TYR A 201 -11.74 9.49 8.60
C TYR A 201 -11.20 8.41 7.63
N TYR A 202 -10.74 7.27 8.14
CA TYR A 202 -10.18 6.19 7.32
C TYR A 202 -11.21 5.63 6.33
N ILE A 203 -12.43 5.32 6.78
CA ILE A 203 -13.49 4.78 5.92
C ILE A 203 -13.95 5.81 4.89
N TYR A 204 -14.17 7.08 5.26
CA TYR A 204 -14.57 8.13 4.30
C TYR A 204 -13.48 8.38 3.25
N THR A 205 -12.21 8.34 3.67
CA THR A 205 -11.06 8.56 2.78
C THR A 205 -10.86 7.40 1.82
N CYS A 206 -10.97 6.15 2.30
CA CYS A 206 -10.85 4.96 1.46
C CYS A 206 -12.06 4.74 0.56
N CYS A 207 -13.28 5.13 0.97
CA CYS A 207 -14.48 5.03 0.14
C CYS A 207 -14.65 6.20 -0.85
N PHE A 208 -13.71 7.15 -0.90
CA PHE A 208 -13.82 8.30 -1.80
C PHE A 208 -12.51 8.70 -2.43
N LEU A 209 -11.58 9.22 -1.63
CA LEU A 209 -10.33 9.77 -2.16
C LEU A 209 -9.47 8.68 -2.77
N LEU A 210 -9.41 7.49 -2.18
CA LEU A 210 -8.62 6.39 -2.74
C LEU A 210 -9.10 6.03 -4.16
N PRO A 211 -10.39 5.68 -4.40
CA PRO A 211 -10.90 5.44 -5.75
C PRO A 211 -10.68 6.63 -6.68
N VAL A 212 -11.03 7.85 -6.27
CA VAL A 212 -10.94 9.04 -7.14
C VAL A 212 -9.49 9.29 -7.56
N SER A 213 -8.56 9.31 -6.60
CA SER A 213 -7.17 9.68 -6.85
C SER A 213 -6.45 8.58 -7.61
N PHE A 214 -6.67 7.32 -7.24
CA PHE A 214 -6.04 6.18 -7.91
C PHE A 214 -6.56 5.99 -9.34
N ILE A 215 -7.88 6.05 -9.55
CA ILE A 215 -8.42 5.95 -10.91
C ILE A 215 -7.98 7.16 -11.76
N SER A 216 -7.99 8.38 -11.21
CA SER A 216 -7.53 9.58 -11.94
C SER A 216 -6.06 9.48 -12.35
N VAL A 217 -5.18 8.96 -11.47
CA VAL A 217 -3.76 8.82 -11.85
C VAL A 217 -3.59 7.83 -13.01
N ILE A 218 -4.37 6.74 -13.04
CA ILE A 218 -4.32 5.74 -14.10
C ILE A 218 -4.94 6.24 -15.43
N GLN A 219 -6.06 6.96 -15.36
CA GLN A 219 -6.91 7.23 -16.53
C GLN A 219 -6.80 8.67 -17.09
N CYS A 220 -6.49 9.68 -16.28
CA CYS A 220 -6.49 11.09 -16.74
C CYS A 220 -5.19 11.48 -17.46
N PRO A 221 -5.23 12.25 -18.56
CA PRO A 221 -4.03 12.78 -19.24
C PRO A 221 -3.17 13.72 -18.38
N ASP A 222 -3.81 14.61 -17.62
CA ASP A 222 -3.18 15.67 -16.82
C ASP A 222 -3.14 15.36 -15.32
N GLY A 223 -3.68 14.20 -14.91
CA GLY A 223 -3.81 13.83 -13.50
C GLY A 223 -4.81 14.68 -12.72
N SER A 224 -5.60 15.50 -13.40
CA SER A 224 -6.66 16.28 -12.76
C SER A 224 -7.75 15.33 -12.22
N PRO A 225 -8.40 15.67 -11.09
CA PRO A 225 -9.54 14.93 -10.57
C PRO A 225 -10.81 15.15 -11.42
N SER A 226 -10.66 15.56 -12.69
CA SER A 226 -11.76 15.75 -13.63
C SER A 226 -12.47 14.44 -13.98
N PHE A 227 -11.85 13.31 -13.66
CA PHE A 227 -12.46 11.99 -13.75
C PHE A 227 -13.00 11.55 -12.38
N LEU A 228 -14.28 11.84 -12.13
CA LEU A 228 -15.02 11.14 -11.09
C LEU A 228 -15.59 9.85 -11.68
N PRO A 229 -15.53 8.71 -10.96
CA PRO A 229 -16.26 7.52 -11.36
C PRO A 229 -17.73 7.86 -11.61
N SER A 230 -18.22 7.48 -12.78
CA SER A 230 -19.60 7.74 -13.22
C SER A 230 -20.57 6.84 -12.47
N HIS A 231 -21.86 7.16 -12.49
CA HIS A 231 -22.91 6.31 -11.90
C HIS A 231 -22.87 4.88 -12.50
N SER A 232 -22.63 4.77 -13.81
CA SER A 232 -22.49 3.48 -14.50
C SER A 232 -21.33 2.61 -14.00
N ASP A 233 -20.27 3.21 -13.45
CA ASP A 233 -19.10 2.45 -12.97
C ASP A 233 -19.41 1.64 -11.69
N TRP A 234 -20.36 2.08 -10.87
CA TRP A 234 -20.65 1.45 -9.57
C TRP A 234 -22.08 0.94 -9.40
N GLN A 235 -23.03 1.32 -10.28
CA GLN A 235 -24.42 0.81 -10.24
C GLN A 235 -24.55 -0.70 -10.52
N ASN A 236 -23.54 -1.27 -11.20
CA ASN A 236 -23.55 -2.67 -11.63
C ASN A 236 -23.25 -3.65 -10.48
N PHE A 237 -22.89 -3.15 -9.30
CA PHE A 237 -22.60 -3.98 -8.15
C PHE A 237 -23.77 -4.09 -7.18
N CYS A 238 -23.82 -5.21 -6.48
CA CYS A 238 -24.76 -5.43 -5.38
C CYS A 238 -24.20 -4.86 -4.07
N TYR A 239 -25.08 -4.22 -3.30
CA TYR A 239 -24.82 -3.78 -1.94
C TYR A 239 -25.86 -4.44 -1.04
N PRO A 240 -25.46 -5.30 -0.10
CA PRO A 240 -26.39 -5.89 0.86
C PRO A 240 -27.19 -4.82 1.61
N SER A 241 -28.47 -5.09 1.83
CA SER A 241 -29.34 -4.21 2.65
C SER A 241 -29.16 -4.47 4.14
N ASP A 242 -28.78 -5.69 4.51
CA ASP A 242 -28.40 -6.03 5.87
C ASP A 242 -27.03 -5.43 6.22
N THR A 243 -26.90 -4.93 7.45
CA THR A 243 -25.69 -4.22 7.89
C THR A 243 -24.52 -5.17 8.14
N LEU A 244 -24.78 -6.39 8.61
CA LEU A 244 -23.73 -7.39 8.88
C LEU A 244 -23.20 -7.97 7.57
N GLU A 245 -24.08 -8.35 6.64
CA GLU A 245 -23.66 -8.80 5.31
C GLU A 245 -22.86 -7.72 4.55
N LEU A 246 -23.30 -6.45 4.66
CA LEU A 246 -22.58 -5.32 4.07
C LEU A 246 -21.19 -5.14 4.70
N PHE A 247 -21.10 -5.32 6.02
CA PHE A 247 -19.85 -5.27 6.76
C PHE A 247 -18.89 -6.39 6.37
N GLU A 248 -19.37 -7.62 6.22
CA GLU A 248 -18.56 -8.75 5.75
C GLU A 248 -17.98 -8.47 4.36
N LYS A 249 -18.80 -7.98 3.42
CA LYS A 249 -18.34 -7.59 2.09
C LYS A 249 -17.34 -6.44 2.13
N PHE A 250 -17.58 -5.46 2.99
CA PHE A 250 -16.63 -4.37 3.20
C PHE A 250 -15.27 -4.87 3.68
N CYS A 251 -15.23 -5.73 4.70
CA CYS A 251 -14.02 -6.35 5.22
C CYS A 251 -13.29 -7.16 4.13
N GLU A 252 -14.03 -7.98 3.38
CA GLU A 252 -13.51 -8.79 2.27
C GLU A 252 -12.80 -7.91 1.24
N TYR A 253 -13.45 -6.83 0.77
CA TYR A 253 -12.89 -5.98 -0.29
C TYR A 253 -11.75 -5.09 0.21
N VAL A 254 -11.79 -4.59 1.46
CA VAL A 254 -10.67 -3.85 2.04
C VAL A 254 -9.41 -4.71 2.07
N ARG A 255 -9.51 -5.97 2.51
CA ARG A 255 -8.36 -6.90 2.55
C ARG A 255 -7.83 -7.20 1.14
N LYS A 256 -8.74 -7.48 0.20
CA LYS A 256 -8.39 -7.77 -1.20
C LYS A 256 -7.80 -6.56 -1.94
N LEU A 257 -8.10 -5.34 -1.52
CA LEU A 257 -7.52 -4.10 -2.05
C LEU A 257 -6.15 -3.78 -1.45
N TYR A 258 -5.99 -3.98 -0.13
CA TYR A 258 -4.80 -3.52 0.59
C TYR A 258 -3.51 -4.09 0.00
N ILE A 259 -3.51 -5.38 -0.27
CA ILE A 259 -2.36 -6.12 -0.75
C ILE A 259 -1.85 -5.63 -2.13
N PRO A 260 -2.64 -5.67 -3.21
CA PRO A 260 -2.17 -5.26 -4.54
C PRO A 260 -1.83 -3.77 -4.63
N LEU A 261 -2.54 -2.91 -3.88
CA LEU A 261 -2.22 -1.48 -3.84
C LEU A 261 -0.92 -1.22 -3.07
N THR A 262 -0.67 -1.93 -1.97
CA THR A 262 0.60 -1.82 -1.23
C THR A 262 1.77 -2.34 -2.06
N PHE A 263 1.59 -3.43 -2.79
CA PHE A 263 2.58 -3.91 -3.75
C PHE A 263 2.92 -2.85 -4.80
N LEU A 264 1.90 -2.28 -5.44
CA LEU A 264 2.09 -1.26 -6.45
C LEU A 264 2.76 0.00 -5.88
N TYR A 265 2.42 0.39 -4.65
CA TYR A 265 3.10 1.46 -3.92
C TYR A 265 4.60 1.21 -3.78
N PHE A 266 5.01 0.03 -3.30
CA PHE A 266 6.42 -0.30 -3.12
C PHE A 266 7.16 -0.43 -4.45
N GLN A 267 6.56 -1.06 -5.45
CA GLN A 267 7.18 -1.17 -6.77
C GLN A 267 7.37 0.20 -7.41
N CYS A 268 6.36 1.07 -7.39
CA CYS A 268 6.46 2.42 -7.95
C CYS A 268 7.36 3.37 -7.13
N LYS A 269 7.67 3.04 -5.88
CA LYS A 269 8.63 3.78 -5.04
C LYS A 269 10.08 3.55 -5.47
N ASN A 270 10.41 2.30 -5.79
CA ASN A 270 11.77 1.86 -6.07
C ASN A 270 12.12 2.05 -7.56
N ASP A 271 13.33 2.49 -7.84
CA ASP A 271 13.85 2.57 -9.22
C ASP A 271 14.21 1.19 -9.79
N SER A 272 14.52 1.16 -11.09
CA SER A 272 14.95 -0.06 -11.80
C SER A 272 16.24 -0.67 -11.22
N GLY A 273 17.18 0.16 -10.73
CA GLY A 273 18.39 -0.30 -10.05
C GLY A 273 18.10 -1.14 -8.80
N GLN A 274 16.95 -0.93 -8.18
CA GLN A 274 16.44 -1.64 -7.00
C GLN A 274 15.40 -2.71 -7.33
N GLY A 275 15.16 -3.01 -8.62
CA GLY A 275 14.16 -3.97 -9.09
C GLY A 275 12.71 -3.44 -9.09
N GLY A 276 12.54 -2.11 -8.96
CA GLY A 276 11.24 -1.44 -8.94
C GLY A 276 10.78 -0.90 -10.28
N TRP A 277 9.62 -0.22 -10.25
CA TRP A 277 8.84 0.26 -11.39
C TRP A 277 8.66 1.78 -11.44
N LYS A 278 9.37 2.54 -10.61
CA LYS A 278 9.29 4.01 -10.57
C LYS A 278 9.41 4.66 -11.95
N ASP A 279 10.34 4.16 -12.76
CA ASP A 279 10.66 4.72 -14.08
C ASP A 279 9.95 3.98 -15.22
N CYS A 280 9.13 2.97 -14.91
CA CYS A 280 8.44 2.18 -15.92
C CYS A 280 7.15 2.89 -16.33
N TRP A 281 6.92 2.94 -17.65
CA TRP A 281 5.80 3.67 -18.24
C TRP A 281 4.52 2.84 -18.33
N TYR A 282 3.39 3.54 -18.35
CA TYR A 282 2.08 3.05 -18.72
C TYR A 282 1.27 4.12 -19.45
N GLY A 283 0.31 3.69 -20.26
CA GLY A 283 -0.57 4.56 -21.04
C GLY A 283 -1.19 3.82 -22.22
N LYS A 284 -2.28 4.37 -22.75
CA LYS A 284 -3.01 3.80 -23.90
C LYS A 284 -2.10 3.55 -25.10
N ASN A 285 -1.11 4.43 -25.30
CA ASN A 285 -0.21 4.40 -26.46
C ASN A 285 1.13 3.71 -26.18
N CYS A 286 1.36 3.17 -24.97
CA CYS A 286 2.58 2.44 -24.67
C CYS A 286 2.56 1.06 -25.36
N ILE A 287 3.60 0.76 -26.15
CA ILE A 287 3.77 -0.52 -26.84
C ILE A 287 4.50 -1.49 -25.92
N VAL A 288 3.83 -2.59 -25.57
CA VAL A 288 4.37 -3.60 -24.64
C VAL A 288 5.04 -4.74 -25.41
N SER A 289 6.26 -5.13 -25.03
CA SER A 289 6.94 -6.33 -25.54
C SER A 289 6.42 -7.63 -24.92
N SER A 290 6.37 -8.71 -25.69
CA SER A 290 6.02 -10.06 -25.21
C SER A 290 7.10 -10.68 -24.30
N THR A 291 8.33 -10.16 -24.32
CA THR A 291 9.49 -10.66 -23.55
C THR A 291 9.68 -9.98 -22.19
N ALA A 292 8.73 -9.15 -21.74
CA ALA A 292 8.85 -8.46 -20.46
C ALA A 292 8.85 -9.44 -19.29
N VAL A 293 9.99 -9.53 -18.60
CA VAL A 293 10.11 -10.27 -17.33
C VAL A 293 9.70 -9.34 -16.19
N PHE A 294 9.17 -9.92 -15.11
CA PHE A 294 8.65 -9.25 -13.90
C PHE A 294 9.61 -8.22 -13.25
N LEU A 295 10.91 -8.28 -13.55
CA LEU A 295 11.92 -7.40 -12.97
C LEU A 295 12.30 -6.23 -13.87
N GLY A 296 12.56 -5.08 -13.23
CA GLY A 296 13.08 -3.88 -13.88
C GLY A 296 14.61 -3.84 -13.95
N SER A 297 15.27 -4.68 -14.74
CA SER A 297 16.57 -4.26 -15.30
C SER A 297 16.43 -2.85 -15.87
N SER A 298 17.49 -2.02 -15.72
CA SER A 298 17.57 -0.69 -16.33
C SER A 298 17.25 -0.70 -17.83
N ASP A 299 17.52 -1.83 -18.49
CA ASP A 299 17.32 -2.04 -19.93
C ASP A 299 15.85 -2.28 -20.30
N PHE A 300 14.97 -2.54 -19.32
CA PHE A 300 13.55 -2.85 -19.56
C PHE A 300 12.64 -1.62 -19.46
N CYS A 301 13.08 -0.57 -18.77
CA CYS A 301 12.31 0.68 -18.66
C CYS A 301 12.93 1.83 -19.48
N ASN A 302 14.10 1.61 -20.11
CA ASN A 302 14.69 2.49 -21.11
C ASN A 302 14.36 2.03 -22.54
N CYS A 303 13.72 2.90 -23.32
CA CYS A 303 13.69 2.77 -24.78
C CYS A 303 14.91 3.53 -25.34
N SER A 304 16.00 2.84 -25.68
CA SER A 304 17.21 3.49 -26.23
C SER A 304 17.29 3.35 -27.75
N SER A 305 17.36 4.48 -28.46
CA SER A 305 18.10 4.56 -29.73
C SER A 305 19.35 5.40 -29.50
N SER A 306 20.50 4.83 -29.81
CA SER A 306 21.81 5.47 -29.78
C SER A 306 21.85 6.72 -30.67
N GLY A 307 22.14 7.91 -30.09
CA GLY A 307 22.49 9.11 -30.86
C GLY A 307 22.02 10.44 -30.28
N SER A 308 22.95 11.15 -29.64
CA SER A 308 23.05 12.61 -29.46
C SER A 308 21.88 13.43 -28.87
N THR A 309 22.24 14.14 -27.78
CA THR A 309 21.76 15.47 -27.34
C THR A 309 20.28 15.63 -27.01
N GLY A 310 20.01 15.49 -25.70
CA GLY A 310 19.22 16.46 -24.93
C GLY A 310 17.87 16.91 -25.51
N GLN A 311 16.88 16.03 -25.49
CA GLN A 311 15.45 16.37 -25.38
C GLN A 311 14.71 15.10 -24.94
N GLY A 312 13.90 15.18 -23.87
CA GLY A 312 13.18 14.04 -23.31
C GLY A 312 12.12 13.54 -24.28
N TYR A 313 12.31 12.33 -24.82
CA TYR A 313 11.41 11.76 -25.80
C TYR A 313 10.23 11.05 -25.13
N LEU A 314 9.06 11.64 -25.35
CA LEU A 314 7.75 11.06 -25.16
C LEU A 314 7.63 9.78 -25.99
N CYS A 315 7.08 8.72 -25.41
CA CYS A 315 6.50 7.60 -26.17
C CYS A 315 5.17 8.02 -26.86
N ASN A 316 5.04 9.29 -27.26
CA ASN A 316 3.82 9.84 -27.84
C ASN A 316 4.10 11.08 -28.71
N LYS A 317 4.19 10.88 -30.03
CA LYS A 317 3.39 11.58 -31.08
C LYS A 317 3.92 11.42 -32.52
N ASP A 318 5.16 10.97 -32.74
CA ASP A 318 5.70 10.84 -34.11
C ASP A 318 5.91 9.40 -34.62
N HIS A 319 5.42 8.39 -33.89
CA HIS A 319 5.47 7.00 -34.37
C HIS A 319 4.36 6.61 -35.36
N SER A 320 3.43 7.51 -35.69
CA SER A 320 2.40 7.28 -36.70
C SER A 320 2.82 7.68 -38.13
N GLY A 321 4.02 8.25 -38.34
CA GLY A 321 4.41 8.81 -39.64
C GLY A 321 5.53 8.11 -40.41
N LYS A 322 6.30 7.19 -39.80
CA LYS A 322 7.50 6.60 -40.44
C LYS A 322 7.63 5.08 -40.36
N CYS A 323 6.58 4.37 -39.95
CA CYS A 323 6.52 2.91 -40.12
C CYS A 323 5.86 2.47 -41.45
N SER A 324 5.54 3.41 -42.34
CA SER A 324 4.86 3.12 -43.61
C SER A 324 5.76 3.23 -44.86
N ALA A 325 7.07 3.47 -44.70
CA ALA A 325 7.98 3.57 -45.85
C ALA A 325 9.39 3.09 -45.50
N ALA A 326 9.62 1.78 -45.62
CA ALA A 326 10.96 1.22 -45.78
C ALA A 326 10.88 -0.06 -46.62
N SER A 327 10.58 0.12 -47.91
CA SER A 327 11.15 -0.73 -48.95
C SER A 327 12.64 -0.39 -49.09
N SER A 328 13.46 -1.43 -49.17
CA SER A 328 14.92 -1.47 -49.39
C SER A 328 15.83 -1.13 -48.18
N SER A 329 16.69 -2.09 -47.83
CA SER A 329 17.73 -2.09 -46.79
C SER A 329 17.32 -2.16 -45.30
N GLY A 330 16.80 -3.32 -44.88
CA GLY A 330 17.53 -4.20 -43.95
C GLY A 330 17.80 -3.83 -42.47
N SER A 331 17.22 -2.79 -41.86
CA SER A 331 17.31 -2.61 -40.40
C SER A 331 16.00 -2.11 -39.78
N SER A 332 15.18 -3.05 -39.31
CA SER A 332 13.92 -2.79 -38.60
C SER A 332 14.16 -2.22 -37.19
N CYS A 333 13.64 -1.03 -36.88
CA CYS A 333 13.51 -0.57 -35.50
C CYS A 333 12.35 -1.34 -34.82
N ASN A 334 12.65 -2.53 -34.32
CA ASN A 334 11.70 -3.47 -33.70
C ASN A 334 11.66 -3.36 -32.16
N SER A 335 12.12 -2.26 -31.57
CA SER A 335 12.33 -2.14 -30.12
C SER A 335 11.02 -1.88 -29.37
N LYS A 336 10.26 -2.96 -29.11
CA LYS A 336 9.13 -3.01 -28.16
C LYS A 336 9.66 -2.86 -26.73
N CYS A 337 9.11 -1.94 -25.94
CA CYS A 337 9.54 -1.73 -24.55
C CYS A 337 8.71 -2.62 -23.59
N PRO A 338 9.33 -3.34 -22.65
CA PRO A 338 8.65 -4.38 -21.88
C PRO A 338 7.63 -3.88 -20.82
N HIS A 339 7.72 -2.63 -20.34
CA HIS A 339 6.72 -1.95 -19.50
C HIS A 339 5.96 -2.84 -18.47
N PRO A 340 6.66 -3.43 -17.47
CA PRO A 340 6.05 -4.35 -16.50
C PRO A 340 4.91 -3.73 -15.68
N LEU A 341 4.98 -2.42 -15.40
CA LEU A 341 3.92 -1.67 -14.76
C LEU A 341 2.61 -1.70 -15.56
N GLN A 342 2.65 -1.45 -16.87
CA GLN A 342 1.46 -1.52 -17.72
C GLN A 342 0.88 -2.93 -17.75
N ARG A 343 1.73 -3.96 -17.86
CA ARG A 343 1.31 -5.36 -17.85
C ARG A 343 0.60 -5.72 -16.55
N PHE A 344 1.12 -5.24 -15.41
CA PHE A 344 0.50 -5.46 -14.10
C PHE A 344 -0.86 -4.77 -14.00
N LEU A 345 -0.95 -3.51 -14.44
CA LEU A 345 -2.23 -2.79 -14.46
C LEU A 345 -3.26 -3.47 -15.38
N CYS A 346 -2.79 -4.06 -16.47
CA CYS A 346 -3.62 -4.71 -17.49
C CYS A 346 -3.81 -6.22 -17.35
N ASP A 347 -3.49 -6.78 -16.19
CA ASP A 347 -3.67 -8.22 -15.88
C ASP A 347 -3.05 -9.16 -16.90
N ASP A 348 -1.90 -8.77 -17.44
CA ASP A 348 -1.20 -9.59 -18.42
C ASP A 348 -0.49 -10.75 -17.71
N ASN A 349 -1.10 -11.93 -17.79
CA ASN A 349 -0.62 -13.18 -17.18
C ASN A 349 0.79 -13.58 -17.62
N SER A 350 1.30 -13.06 -18.74
CA SER A 350 2.66 -13.32 -19.19
C SER A 350 3.72 -12.56 -18.37
N LEU A 351 3.35 -11.56 -17.58
CA LEU A 351 4.26 -10.84 -16.68
C LEU A 351 4.91 -11.77 -15.64
N PHE A 352 4.20 -12.82 -15.24
CA PHE A 352 4.64 -13.80 -14.24
C PHE A 352 5.25 -15.07 -14.85
N LYS A 353 5.48 -15.09 -16.18
CA LYS A 353 6.23 -16.17 -16.81
C LYS A 353 7.72 -15.98 -16.50
N THR A 354 8.34 -17.00 -15.94
CA THR A 354 9.80 -17.14 -15.95
C THR A 354 10.22 -17.41 -17.42
N PRO A 355 11.46 -17.07 -17.83
CA PRO A 355 11.93 -17.38 -19.19
C PRO A 355 11.70 -18.85 -19.55
N ASP A 356 11.45 -19.16 -20.82
CA ASP A 356 10.82 -20.39 -21.32
C ASP A 356 11.50 -21.75 -20.95
N SER A 357 12.62 -21.73 -20.23
CA SER A 357 13.29 -22.89 -19.62
C SER A 357 12.86 -23.24 -18.18
N PHE A 358 11.95 -22.47 -17.56
CA PHE A 358 11.70 -22.53 -16.11
C PHE A 358 10.26 -22.89 -15.70
N GLY A 359 9.39 -23.27 -16.65
CA GLY A 359 7.99 -23.64 -16.39
C GLY A 359 7.10 -22.45 -15.97
N GLN A 360 5.80 -22.53 -16.26
CA GLN A 360 4.86 -21.50 -15.80
C GLN A 360 4.83 -21.48 -14.26
N LEU A 361 4.75 -20.29 -13.64
CA LEU A 361 4.39 -20.21 -12.23
C LEU A 361 2.98 -20.80 -12.08
N ASP A 362 2.90 -22.06 -11.67
CA ASP A 362 1.65 -22.68 -11.29
C ASP A 362 1.23 -22.12 -9.94
N PHE A 363 0.19 -21.29 -9.96
CA PHE A 363 -0.45 -20.78 -8.76
C PHE A 363 -1.40 -21.81 -8.15
N GLY A 364 -1.60 -22.97 -8.78
CA GLY A 364 -2.46 -24.07 -8.32
C GLY A 364 -3.94 -23.70 -8.37
N GLN A 365 -4.80 -24.62 -8.84
CA GLN A 365 -6.25 -24.38 -8.83
C GLN A 365 -6.93 -24.72 -7.49
N ASN A 366 -6.23 -25.40 -6.56
CA ASN A 366 -6.73 -25.74 -5.22
C ASN A 366 -5.57 -26.09 -4.28
N PRO A 367 -4.96 -25.14 -3.56
CA PRO A 367 -4.08 -25.45 -2.44
C PRO A 367 -4.90 -25.78 -1.18
N PRO A 368 -4.37 -26.59 -0.24
CA PRO A 368 -4.99 -26.73 1.07
C PRO A 368 -5.09 -25.36 1.74
N VAL A 369 -6.18 -25.15 2.49
CA VAL A 369 -6.72 -23.89 3.08
C VAL A 369 -5.71 -23.01 3.87
N MET A 370 -4.44 -23.39 4.01
CA MET A 370 -3.40 -22.65 4.75
C MET A 370 -2.18 -22.21 3.90
N LEU A 371 -2.24 -22.32 2.57
CA LEU A 371 -1.12 -22.03 1.68
C LEU A 371 -1.61 -21.46 0.35
N ASP A 372 -2.61 -20.58 0.42
CA ASP A 372 -3.23 -19.99 -0.76
C ASP A 372 -2.27 -19.03 -1.48
N SER A 373 -2.28 -19.14 -2.81
CA SER A 373 -1.36 -18.46 -3.71
C SER A 373 -1.74 -17.00 -3.83
N PHE A 374 -0.84 -16.11 -3.40
CA PHE A 374 -0.92 -14.65 -3.53
C PHE A 374 -1.04 -14.13 -4.99
N GLY A 375 -1.17 -15.00 -5.99
CA GLY A 375 -0.99 -14.71 -7.41
C GLY A 375 -2.21 -14.27 -8.22
N HIS A 376 -3.36 -14.02 -7.60
CA HIS A 376 -4.62 -13.82 -8.34
C HIS A 376 -5.27 -12.43 -8.22
N PHE A 377 -4.53 -11.41 -7.75
CA PHE A 377 -5.07 -10.05 -7.75
C PHE A 377 -5.05 -9.45 -9.16
N LYS A 378 -6.22 -9.42 -9.79
CA LYS A 378 -6.42 -8.69 -11.03
C LYS A 378 -6.65 -7.21 -10.74
N MET A 379 -5.83 -6.34 -11.30
CA MET A 379 -5.99 -4.89 -11.25
C MET A 379 -7.25 -4.43 -11.98
N GLY A 380 -7.63 -5.08 -13.09
CA GLY A 380 -8.88 -4.86 -13.80
C GLY A 380 -8.89 -3.71 -14.81
N PHE A 381 -7.74 -3.16 -15.19
CA PHE A 381 -7.68 -2.12 -16.22
C PHE A 381 -7.45 -2.74 -17.59
N THR A 382 -8.09 -2.20 -18.62
CA THR A 382 -7.74 -2.49 -20.01
C THR A 382 -6.83 -1.39 -20.55
N GLN A 383 -6.13 -1.64 -21.66
CA GLN A 383 -5.36 -0.61 -22.35
C GLN A 383 -6.20 0.63 -22.70
N GLN A 384 -7.50 0.44 -22.95
CA GLN A 384 -8.43 1.54 -23.23
C GLN A 384 -8.79 2.37 -21.99
N ASN A 385 -8.66 1.79 -20.79
CA ASN A 385 -8.85 2.52 -19.55
C ASN A 385 -7.66 3.41 -19.22
N LEU A 386 -6.47 3.15 -19.77
CA LEU A 386 -5.27 3.91 -19.44
C LEU A 386 -5.27 5.30 -20.08
N SER A 387 -4.56 6.23 -19.43
CA SER A 387 -4.38 7.59 -19.90
C SER A 387 -3.83 7.66 -21.34
N SER A 388 -4.35 8.61 -22.14
CA SER A 388 -3.83 8.89 -23.48
C SER A 388 -2.45 9.56 -23.45
N THR A 389 -2.07 10.16 -22.32
CA THR A 389 -0.72 10.65 -22.05
C THR A 389 0.04 9.57 -21.29
N ALA A 390 1.22 9.19 -21.79
CA ALA A 390 2.08 8.24 -21.10
C ALA A 390 2.53 8.81 -19.74
N LYS A 391 2.46 7.98 -18.70
CA LYS A 391 2.89 8.28 -17.34
C LYS A 391 3.83 7.19 -16.83
N SER A 392 4.57 7.48 -15.77
CA SER A 392 5.49 6.53 -15.12
C SER A 392 5.02 6.15 -13.72
N GLY A 393 5.61 5.10 -13.14
CA GLY A 393 5.35 4.67 -11.76
C GLY A 393 5.53 5.79 -10.73
N SER A 394 6.44 6.74 -10.98
CA SER A 394 6.63 7.94 -10.15
C SER A 394 5.38 8.81 -9.99
N SER A 395 4.39 8.70 -10.90
CA SER A 395 3.08 9.35 -10.76
C SER A 395 2.15 8.60 -9.80
N ILE A 396 2.23 7.26 -9.75
CA ILE A 396 1.38 6.41 -8.91
C ILE A 396 1.87 6.42 -7.46
N HIS A 397 3.18 6.40 -7.25
CA HIS A 397 3.81 6.35 -5.92
C HIS A 397 3.26 7.37 -4.91
N PRO A 398 3.23 8.69 -5.20
CA PRO A 398 2.74 9.68 -4.23
C PRO A 398 1.24 9.52 -3.95
N VAL A 399 0.44 9.12 -4.95
CA VAL A 399 -1.00 8.88 -4.78
C VAL A 399 -1.24 7.74 -3.82
N LEU A 400 -0.62 6.57 -4.04
CA LEU A 400 -0.78 5.43 -3.14
C LEU A 400 -0.09 5.62 -1.79
N GLY A 401 0.99 6.41 -1.75
CA GLY A 401 1.71 6.77 -0.53
C GLY A 401 0.86 7.50 0.49
N ALA A 402 -0.20 8.19 0.05
CA ALA A 402 -1.18 8.82 0.93
C ALA A 402 -2.16 7.84 1.60
N PHE A 403 -2.12 6.54 1.25
CA PHE A 403 -3.05 5.52 1.77
C PHE A 403 -2.38 4.27 2.34
N CYS A 404 -1.31 3.78 1.69
CA CYS A 404 -0.75 2.43 1.94
C CYS A 404 0.51 2.43 2.83
N ASN A 405 1.00 3.59 3.25
CA ASN A 405 2.28 3.71 3.95
C ASN A 405 2.13 3.38 5.46
N PHE A 406 3.27 3.28 6.16
CA PHE A 406 3.31 2.96 7.59
C PHE A 406 2.77 4.09 8.47
N GLY A 407 2.02 3.76 9.53
CA GLY A 407 1.55 4.72 10.51
C GLY A 407 0.08 5.07 10.33
N PHE A 408 -0.29 6.35 10.34
CA PHE A 408 -1.70 6.79 10.36
C PHE A 408 -2.36 6.89 8.98
N TYR A 409 -1.89 6.11 8.00
CA TYR A 409 -2.41 6.19 6.65
C TYR A 409 -3.73 5.40 6.50
N PRO A 410 -4.73 5.96 5.79
CA PRO A 410 -6.10 5.45 5.79
C PRO A 410 -6.29 3.98 5.45
N LEU A 411 -5.69 3.49 4.35
CA LEU A 411 -5.93 2.13 3.91
C LEU A 411 -5.22 1.12 4.81
N THR A 412 -4.00 1.43 5.25
CA THR A 412 -3.26 0.64 6.25
C THR A 412 -4.05 0.51 7.54
N ARG A 413 -4.56 1.63 8.10
CA ARG A 413 -5.35 1.61 9.33
C ARG A 413 -6.71 0.95 9.16
N LEU A 414 -7.31 1.07 7.99
CA LEU A 414 -8.57 0.39 7.69
C LEU A 414 -8.36 -1.13 7.61
N CYS A 415 -7.28 -1.59 6.98
CA CYS A 415 -6.93 -3.00 6.94
C CYS A 415 -6.57 -3.54 8.33
N GLU A 416 -5.81 -2.78 9.13
CA GLU A 416 -5.52 -3.12 10.54
C GLU A 416 -6.80 -3.30 11.35
N PHE A 417 -7.76 -2.36 11.24
CA PHE A 417 -9.08 -2.51 11.87
C PHE A 417 -9.76 -3.80 11.44
N VAL A 418 -9.83 -4.07 10.13
CA VAL A 418 -10.47 -5.29 9.60
C VAL A 418 -9.82 -6.54 10.17
N LEU A 419 -8.49 -6.62 10.25
CA LEU A 419 -7.79 -7.75 10.87
C LEU A 419 -8.15 -7.91 12.35
N CYS A 420 -8.25 -6.81 13.10
CA CYS A 420 -8.60 -6.84 14.53
C CYS A 420 -10.06 -7.21 14.81
N VAL A 421 -11.02 -6.83 13.95
CA VAL A 421 -12.44 -7.13 14.18
C VAL A 421 -12.89 -8.46 13.61
N THR A 422 -12.28 -8.90 12.50
CA THR A 422 -12.59 -10.22 11.91
C THR A 422 -11.94 -11.35 12.71
N LEU A 423 -10.80 -11.08 13.36
CA LEU A 423 -10.03 -12.07 14.14
C LEU A 423 -9.82 -13.37 13.35
N GLU A 424 -9.67 -13.26 12.04
CA GLU A 424 -9.34 -14.41 11.21
C GLU A 424 -7.90 -14.84 11.51
N PRO A 425 -7.66 -16.14 11.75
CA PRO A 425 -6.32 -16.62 12.01
C PRO A 425 -5.41 -16.35 10.80
N PRO A 426 -4.14 -15.96 11.01
CA PRO A 426 -3.16 -15.87 9.94
C PRO A 426 -3.11 -17.17 9.14
N SER A 427 -3.47 -17.11 7.85
CA SER A 427 -3.74 -18.31 7.05
C SER A 427 -2.79 -18.47 5.87
N SER A 428 -2.11 -17.39 5.44
CA SER A 428 -1.10 -17.44 4.38
C SER A 428 0.31 -17.24 4.95
N LEU A 429 1.35 -17.59 4.17
CA LEU A 429 2.73 -17.36 4.60
C LEU A 429 3.02 -15.87 4.87
N LEU A 430 2.38 -14.98 4.12
CA LEU A 430 2.52 -13.53 4.30
C LEU A 430 1.92 -13.07 5.64
N ASP A 431 0.78 -13.62 6.04
CA ASP A 431 0.08 -13.29 7.29
C ASP A 431 0.85 -13.86 8.47
N LEU A 432 1.28 -15.12 8.35
CA LEU A 432 2.08 -15.80 9.37
C LEU A 432 3.38 -15.05 9.63
N PHE A 433 4.08 -14.64 8.58
CA PHE A 433 5.30 -13.86 8.73
C PHE A 433 5.02 -12.51 9.39
N ALA A 434 4.00 -11.78 8.92
CA ALA A 434 3.62 -10.49 9.49
C ALA A 434 3.24 -10.59 10.97
N PHE A 435 2.45 -11.60 11.32
CA PHE A 435 2.06 -11.92 12.69
C PHE A 435 3.25 -12.25 13.57
N PHE A 436 4.07 -13.25 13.21
CA PHE A 436 5.20 -13.70 14.04
C PHE A 436 6.28 -12.63 14.17
N LYS A 437 6.52 -11.85 13.11
CA LYS A 437 7.36 -10.65 13.17
C LYS A 437 6.83 -9.69 14.22
N ARG A 438 5.54 -9.31 14.13
CA ARG A 438 4.99 -8.28 15.01
C ARG A 438 4.86 -8.75 16.45
N ILE A 439 4.30 -9.92 16.71
CA ILE A 439 4.11 -10.40 18.09
C ILE A 439 5.45 -10.51 18.83
N GLY A 440 6.53 -10.91 18.12
CA GLY A 440 7.89 -10.88 18.63
C GLY A 440 8.40 -9.47 18.98
N GLU A 441 8.03 -8.45 18.19
CA GLU A 441 8.29 -7.04 18.52
C GLU A 441 7.45 -6.56 19.72
N THR A 442 6.15 -6.87 19.74
CA THR A 442 5.21 -6.42 20.78
C THR A 442 5.57 -6.97 22.16
N LEU A 443 6.06 -8.21 22.25
CA LEU A 443 6.52 -8.83 23.50
C LEU A 443 7.80 -8.21 24.09
N LYS A 444 8.40 -7.23 23.42
CA LYS A 444 9.47 -6.40 23.98
C LYS A 444 8.93 -5.19 24.74
N ILE A 445 7.64 -4.91 24.64
CA ILE A 445 6.97 -3.87 25.42
C ILE A 445 6.61 -4.50 26.78
N ASP A 446 7.26 -4.04 27.85
CA ASP A 446 7.14 -4.65 29.18
C ASP A 446 5.69 -4.76 29.65
N THR A 447 4.86 -3.76 29.41
CA THR A 447 3.43 -3.76 29.79
C THR A 447 2.61 -4.81 29.05
N PHE A 448 2.93 -5.07 27.77
CA PHE A 448 2.27 -6.12 27.00
C PHE A 448 2.76 -7.50 27.45
N LYS A 449 4.08 -7.64 27.64
CA LYS A 449 4.68 -8.88 28.13
C LYS A 449 4.12 -9.27 29.49
N SER A 450 4.10 -8.36 30.46
CA SER A 450 3.58 -8.64 31.80
C SER A 450 2.10 -9.00 31.76
N GLY A 451 1.29 -8.26 31.00
CA GLY A 451 -0.13 -8.54 30.85
C GLY A 451 -0.42 -9.90 30.20
N LEU A 452 0.42 -10.36 29.27
CA LEU A 452 0.29 -11.70 28.68
C LEU A 452 0.75 -12.79 29.64
N VAL A 453 1.85 -12.60 30.38
CA VAL A 453 2.31 -13.55 31.41
C VAL A 453 1.26 -13.71 32.50
N GLU A 454 0.71 -12.61 33.02
CA GLU A 454 -0.37 -12.63 34.01
C GLU A 454 -1.60 -13.36 33.49
N TRP A 455 -1.96 -13.13 32.22
CA TRP A 455 -3.07 -13.82 31.58
C TRP A 455 -2.82 -15.34 31.49
N ILE A 456 -1.66 -15.76 30.99
CA ILE A 456 -1.27 -17.17 30.86
C ILE A 456 -1.26 -17.87 32.23
N ASN A 457 -0.66 -17.24 33.25
CA ASN A 457 -0.54 -17.81 34.58
C ASN A 457 -1.88 -17.83 35.34
N GLY A 458 -2.87 -17.06 34.88
CA GLY A 458 -4.23 -17.05 35.41
C GLY A 458 -5.11 -18.19 34.89
N GLU A 459 -4.69 -18.89 33.83
CA GLU A 459 -5.45 -20.00 33.25
C GLU A 459 -5.28 -21.31 34.08
N PRO A 460 -6.28 -22.20 34.11
CA PRO A 460 -6.19 -23.46 34.85
C PRO A 460 -5.04 -24.36 34.33
N GLY A 461 -4.03 -24.60 35.16
CA GLY A 461 -2.89 -25.46 34.81
C GLY A 461 -1.58 -25.00 35.47
N SER A 462 -0.48 -25.67 35.13
CA SER A 462 0.88 -25.22 35.46
C SER A 462 1.59 -24.88 34.17
N TYR A 463 1.54 -23.59 33.80
CA TYR A 463 2.11 -23.09 32.57
C TYR A 463 3.37 -22.27 32.87
N ASP A 464 4.39 -22.39 32.02
CA ASP A 464 5.57 -21.53 32.03
C ASP A 464 5.41 -20.42 30.98
N GLY A 465 4.61 -19.40 31.33
CA GLY A 465 4.35 -18.26 30.45
C GLY A 465 5.61 -17.44 30.14
N ASP A 466 6.59 -17.44 31.04
CA ASP A 466 7.86 -16.75 30.83
C ASP A 466 8.68 -17.41 29.74
N SER A 467 8.83 -18.74 29.77
CA SER A 467 9.57 -19.48 28.75
C SER A 467 8.96 -19.32 27.36
N LEU A 468 7.63 -19.44 27.24
CA LEU A 468 6.95 -19.25 25.96
C LEU A 468 7.14 -17.82 25.44
N ASN A 469 6.90 -16.81 26.28
CA ASN A 469 7.05 -15.40 25.87
C ASN A 469 8.49 -15.06 25.50
N ASN A 470 9.48 -15.58 26.24
CA ASN A 470 10.88 -15.41 25.90
C ASN A 470 11.23 -16.09 24.56
N ALA A 471 10.63 -17.23 24.23
CA ALA A 471 10.82 -17.90 22.95
C ALA A 471 10.21 -17.10 21.79
N VAL A 472 9.00 -16.55 21.95
CA VAL A 472 8.38 -15.68 20.94
C VAL A 472 9.18 -14.38 20.77
N GLN A 473 9.64 -13.77 21.86
CA GLN A 473 10.47 -12.56 21.82
C GLN A 473 11.79 -12.77 21.04
N ARG A 474 12.36 -13.98 21.09
CA ARG A 474 13.56 -14.36 20.34
C ARG A 474 13.33 -14.60 18.84
N LEU A 475 12.08 -14.70 18.38
CA LEU A 475 11.79 -14.84 16.95
C LEU A 475 12.19 -13.60 16.14
N TYR A 476 12.14 -12.40 16.75
CA TYR A 476 12.44 -11.16 16.06
C TYR A 476 13.31 -10.21 16.89
N ASN A 477 14.63 -10.34 16.77
CA ASN A 477 15.55 -9.64 17.64
C ASN A 477 15.96 -8.23 17.16
N PHE A 478 15.06 -7.23 17.18
CA PHE A 478 15.36 -5.84 16.77
C PHE A 478 16.73 -5.24 17.22
N LYS A 479 17.30 -4.37 16.37
CA LYS A 479 18.62 -3.71 16.38
C LYS A 479 19.31 -3.41 17.72
N ALA A 480 18.59 -3.08 18.78
CA ALA A 480 19.20 -2.77 20.10
C ALA A 480 19.74 -4.02 20.83
N SER A 481 19.22 -5.20 20.50
CA SER A 481 19.56 -6.49 21.11
C SER A 481 20.37 -7.40 20.18
N HIS A 482 20.65 -6.95 18.95
CA HIS A 482 21.48 -7.61 17.96
C HIS A 482 22.96 -7.21 18.15
N SER A 483 23.56 -7.64 19.26
CA SER A 483 24.99 -7.46 19.58
C SER A 483 25.88 -8.47 18.83
N ALA A 484 27.21 -8.25 18.84
CA ALA A 484 28.20 -9.10 18.15
C ALA A 484 28.15 -10.59 18.48
N SER A 485 27.72 -10.96 19.70
CA SER A 485 27.56 -12.35 20.14
C SER A 485 26.23 -12.98 19.71
N SER A 486 25.28 -12.18 19.21
CA SER A 486 23.95 -12.61 18.77
C SER A 486 23.80 -12.72 17.25
N HIS A 487 24.87 -12.42 16.49
CA HIS A 487 24.86 -12.44 15.02
C HIS A 487 24.85 -13.84 14.41
N THR A 488 24.88 -14.88 15.26
CA THR A 488 24.63 -16.29 14.94
C THR A 488 23.15 -16.66 14.96
N ALA A 489 22.27 -15.73 15.38
CA ALA A 489 20.84 -15.99 15.55
C ALA A 489 20.12 -16.12 14.21
N SER A 490 19.68 -17.34 13.95
CA SER A 490 18.72 -17.76 12.93
C SER A 490 17.29 -17.31 13.26
N ASP A 491 17.08 -16.00 13.34
CA ASP A 491 15.79 -15.38 13.64
C ASP A 491 15.18 -14.69 12.41
N LEU A 492 13.94 -14.22 12.52
CA LEU A 492 13.25 -13.55 11.42
C LEU A 492 13.84 -12.15 11.10
N TYR A 493 14.49 -11.49 12.06
CA TYR A 493 15.12 -10.18 11.85
C TYR A 493 16.26 -10.27 10.83
N SER A 494 17.00 -11.38 10.85
CA SER A 494 18.07 -11.69 9.91
C SER A 494 17.66 -11.70 8.43
N LEU A 495 16.36 -11.89 8.14
CA LEU A 495 15.75 -11.87 6.80
C LEU A 495 15.18 -10.50 6.40
N CYS A 496 14.95 -9.60 7.36
CA CYS A 496 14.18 -8.37 7.16
C CYS A 496 15.00 -7.09 7.32
N ASP A 497 15.78 -6.93 8.39
CA ASP A 497 16.33 -5.62 8.76
C ASP A 497 17.82 -5.65 9.17
N CYS A 498 18.48 -6.79 8.97
CA CYS A 498 19.90 -6.94 9.29
C CYS A 498 20.78 -6.25 8.24
N SER A 499 20.95 -4.93 8.37
CA SER A 499 22.02 -4.18 7.69
C SER A 499 23.21 -4.12 8.64
N GLY A 500 24.28 -4.87 8.33
CA GLY A 500 25.46 -5.13 9.18
C GLY A 500 25.65 -4.13 10.31
N ALA A 501 25.54 -4.60 11.56
CA ALA A 501 25.53 -3.66 12.68
C ALA A 501 26.85 -2.87 12.72
N LYS A 502 26.72 -1.55 12.80
CA LYS A 502 27.87 -0.64 12.92
C LYS A 502 28.66 -1.04 14.17
N GLY A 503 29.95 -1.34 14.02
CA GLY A 503 30.86 -1.66 15.12
C GLY A 503 31.04 -3.16 15.41
N LEU A 504 30.67 -4.05 14.49
CA LEU A 504 30.90 -5.49 14.64
C LEU A 504 32.25 -5.93 14.09
N SER A 505 32.92 -6.83 14.81
CA SER A 505 34.18 -7.45 14.40
C SER A 505 34.01 -8.56 13.36
N THR A 506 32.84 -9.20 13.25
CA THR A 506 32.49 -10.20 12.21
C THR A 506 30.97 -10.26 11.93
N PRO A 507 30.42 -9.42 11.04
CA PRO A 507 29.02 -9.56 10.62
C PRO A 507 28.80 -10.86 9.83
N ASP A 508 27.74 -11.62 10.12
CA ASP A 508 27.35 -12.78 9.30
C ASP A 508 27.06 -12.30 7.86
N PRO A 509 27.82 -12.77 6.86
CA PRO A 509 27.69 -12.29 5.49
C PRO A 509 26.36 -12.68 4.85
N THR A 510 25.60 -13.63 5.40
CA THR A 510 24.32 -14.05 4.79
C THR A 510 23.13 -13.26 5.31
N CYS A 511 23.24 -12.49 6.40
CA CYS A 511 22.13 -11.67 6.90
C CYS A 511 21.85 -10.47 5.98
N GLY A 512 20.57 -10.11 5.79
CA GLY A 512 20.20 -9.02 4.90
C GLY A 512 18.69 -8.70 4.87
N PRO A 513 18.31 -7.52 4.36
CA PRO A 513 16.91 -7.11 4.23
C PRO A 513 16.23 -7.71 2.99
N TYR A 514 16.20 -9.05 2.93
CA TYR A 514 15.75 -9.83 1.78
C TYR A 514 14.25 -9.75 1.52
N MET A 515 13.44 -9.77 2.57
CA MET A 515 12.00 -9.92 2.41
C MET A 515 11.22 -9.07 3.39
N TYR A 516 10.10 -8.54 2.91
CA TYR A 516 9.12 -7.81 3.70
C TYR A 516 7.71 -8.27 3.33
N PRO A 517 6.87 -8.67 4.30
CA PRO A 517 5.49 -9.07 4.03
C PRO A 517 4.66 -7.86 3.65
N LEU A 518 3.92 -7.95 2.55
CA LEU A 518 3.12 -6.82 2.06
C LEU A 518 2.01 -6.38 3.03
N ILE A 519 1.59 -7.25 3.96
CA ILE A 519 0.60 -6.92 5.00
C ILE A 519 1.20 -6.44 6.32
N ALA A 520 2.53 -6.41 6.46
CA ALA A 520 3.18 -6.23 7.76
C ALA A 520 2.83 -4.89 8.45
N ASP A 521 2.56 -3.84 7.67
CA ASP A 521 2.13 -2.55 8.20
C ASP A 521 0.67 -2.52 8.68
N ALA A 522 -0.16 -3.51 8.32
CA ALA A 522 -1.51 -3.67 8.88
C ALA A 522 -1.53 -4.53 10.15
N PHE A 523 -0.53 -5.37 10.37
CA PHE A 523 -0.38 -6.14 11.62
C PHE A 523 0.26 -5.29 12.71
N GLN A 524 -0.24 -4.09 13.02
CA GLN A 524 0.43 -3.20 13.98
C GLN A 524 -0.27 -3.14 15.35
N LEU A 525 -1.53 -3.59 15.48
CA LEU A 525 -2.37 -3.46 16.67
C LEU A 525 -2.69 -4.83 17.30
N TYR A 526 -2.45 -4.94 18.62
CA TYR A 526 -2.68 -6.14 19.43
C TYR A 526 -3.36 -5.75 20.75
N PRO A 527 -4.69 -5.52 20.75
CA PRO A 527 -5.43 -5.16 21.96
C PRO A 527 -5.41 -6.33 22.94
N THR A 528 -5.13 -6.07 24.21
CA THR A 528 -4.97 -7.11 25.24
C THR A 528 -6.25 -7.93 25.48
N THR A 529 -7.41 -7.39 25.11
CA THR A 529 -8.71 -8.09 25.10
C THR A 529 -8.67 -9.43 24.34
N PHE A 530 -7.79 -9.57 23.34
CA PHE A 530 -7.68 -10.77 22.50
C PHE A 530 -6.42 -11.60 22.77
N ASN A 531 -5.77 -11.42 23.94
CA ASN A 531 -4.55 -12.15 24.30
C ASN A 531 -4.67 -13.67 24.12
N GLY A 532 -5.79 -14.28 24.54
CA GLY A 532 -6.02 -15.72 24.35
C GLY A 532 -6.07 -16.16 22.89
N MET A 533 -6.59 -15.32 21.98
CA MET A 533 -6.59 -15.59 20.54
C MET A 533 -5.17 -15.53 19.96
N TYR A 534 -4.39 -14.53 20.33
CA TYR A 534 -3.00 -14.42 19.87
C TYR A 534 -2.14 -15.56 20.37
N LEU A 535 -2.33 -15.98 21.62
CA LEU A 535 -1.66 -17.15 22.18
C LEU A 535 -2.04 -18.42 21.40
N SER A 536 -3.33 -18.62 21.11
CA SER A 536 -3.80 -19.72 20.28
C SER A 536 -3.12 -19.71 18.91
N TRP A 537 -3.02 -18.56 18.25
CA TRP A 537 -2.31 -18.44 16.97
C TRP A 537 -0.82 -18.76 17.10
N VAL A 538 -0.13 -18.31 18.16
CA VAL A 538 1.27 -18.68 18.42
C VAL A 538 1.40 -20.19 18.54
N CYS A 539 0.58 -20.83 19.39
CA CYS A 539 0.67 -22.26 19.68
C CYS A 539 0.34 -23.13 18.46
N TYR A 540 -0.74 -22.81 17.74
CA TYR A 540 -1.22 -23.67 16.65
C TYR A 540 -0.59 -23.37 15.28
N LEU A 541 -0.09 -22.14 15.05
CA LEU A 541 0.39 -21.74 13.72
C LEU A 541 1.92 -21.72 13.58
N ALA A 542 2.69 -21.82 14.66
CA ALA A 542 4.17 -21.78 14.56
C ALA A 542 4.74 -22.91 13.69
N LYS A 543 4.18 -24.12 13.79
CA LYS A 543 4.58 -25.26 12.95
C LYS A 543 4.21 -25.06 11.48
N GLU A 544 3.04 -24.49 11.22
CA GLU A 544 2.59 -24.19 9.85
C GLU A 544 3.41 -23.06 9.22
N PHE A 545 3.81 -22.07 10.02
CA PHE A 545 4.74 -21.03 9.59
C PHE A 545 6.10 -21.61 9.18
N LYS A 546 6.67 -22.52 9.99
CA LYS A 546 7.92 -23.22 9.63
C LYS A 546 7.79 -23.98 8.30
N LYS A 547 6.71 -24.76 8.12
CA LYS A 547 6.44 -25.47 6.85
C LYS A 547 6.31 -24.51 5.67
N GLY A 548 5.65 -23.37 5.86
CA GLY A 548 5.51 -22.34 4.83
C GLY A 548 6.86 -21.77 4.40
N LEU A 549 7.75 -21.45 5.34
CA LEU A 549 9.11 -21.02 5.06
C LEU A 549 9.95 -22.10 4.36
N GLU A 550 9.83 -23.36 4.78
CA GLU A 550 10.50 -24.50 4.13
C GLU A 550 10.02 -24.69 2.68
N LYS A 551 8.72 -24.56 2.43
CA LYS A 551 8.14 -24.59 1.07
C LYS A 551 8.65 -23.43 0.22
N PHE A 552 8.67 -22.21 0.77
CA PHE A 552 9.21 -21.04 0.08
C PHE A 552 10.70 -21.22 -0.27
N LYS A 553 11.50 -21.73 0.67
CA LYS A 553 12.91 -22.09 0.45
C LYS A 553 13.05 -23.12 -0.67
N GLY A 554 12.23 -24.18 -0.66
CA GLY A 554 12.23 -25.20 -1.72
C GLY A 554 11.89 -24.61 -3.10
N ASP A 555 10.89 -23.73 -3.16
CA ASP A 555 10.57 -23.00 -4.39
C ASP A 555 11.76 -22.14 -4.86
N LEU A 556 12.47 -21.47 -3.95
CA LEU A 556 13.68 -20.72 -4.30
C LEU A 556 14.83 -21.62 -4.78
N GLN A 557 15.01 -22.80 -4.21
CA GLN A 557 16.02 -23.78 -4.65
C GLN A 557 15.78 -24.26 -6.09
N ASN A 558 14.53 -24.26 -6.55
CA ASN A 558 14.18 -24.51 -7.96
C ASN A 558 14.56 -23.34 -8.89
N CYS A 559 15.34 -22.35 -8.43
CA CYS A 559 15.94 -21.33 -9.28
C CYS A 559 17.37 -21.75 -9.65
N PRO A 560 17.65 -22.03 -10.94
CA PRO A 560 19.01 -22.38 -11.37
C PRO A 560 20.05 -21.31 -11.01
N HIS A 561 19.71 -20.02 -11.09
CA HIS A 561 20.63 -18.95 -10.70
C HIS A 561 20.99 -18.91 -9.19
N CYS A 562 20.26 -19.64 -8.35
CA CYS A 562 20.51 -19.72 -6.92
C CYS A 562 21.36 -20.93 -6.52
N ILE A 563 21.44 -21.95 -7.37
CA ILE A 563 22.13 -23.22 -7.10
C ILE A 563 23.33 -23.47 -8.03
N ASP A 564 23.31 -22.93 -9.25
CA ASP A 564 24.35 -23.13 -10.25
C ASP A 564 25.40 -22.00 -10.17
N PRO A 565 26.66 -22.30 -9.81
CA PRO A 565 27.75 -21.33 -9.79
C PRO A 565 28.00 -20.65 -11.15
N SER A 566 27.67 -21.32 -12.26
CA SER A 566 27.90 -20.83 -13.62
C SER A 566 26.79 -19.91 -14.14
N ALA A 567 25.61 -19.96 -13.53
CA ALA A 567 24.45 -19.14 -13.86
C ALA A 567 24.06 -18.17 -12.73
N LYS A 568 24.98 -17.83 -11.81
CA LYS A 568 24.66 -16.97 -10.66
C LYS A 568 24.16 -15.60 -11.08
N CYS A 569 23.08 -15.16 -10.43
CA CYS A 569 22.66 -13.76 -10.47
C CYS A 569 23.67 -12.90 -9.70
N ASP A 570 24.33 -11.95 -10.35
CA ASP A 570 25.26 -11.02 -9.69
C ASP A 570 24.58 -10.29 -8.53
N LYS A 571 23.33 -9.84 -8.74
CA LYS A 571 22.53 -9.06 -7.80
C LYS A 571 21.20 -9.76 -7.56
N ILE A 572 20.89 -10.12 -6.31
CA ILE A 572 19.63 -10.78 -5.97
C ILE A 572 18.39 -9.99 -6.42
N VAL A 573 18.43 -8.65 -6.30
CA VAL A 573 17.34 -7.75 -6.70
C VAL A 573 17.08 -7.73 -8.20
N LYS A 574 18.05 -8.16 -9.01
CA LYS A 574 17.94 -8.30 -10.46
C LYS A 574 17.68 -9.74 -10.90
N CYS A 575 17.53 -10.67 -9.97
CA CYS A 575 17.45 -12.09 -10.30
C CYS A 575 16.05 -12.48 -10.79
N PRO A 576 15.87 -12.84 -12.08
CA PRO A 576 14.55 -12.98 -12.73
C PRO A 576 13.65 -14.05 -12.10
N CYS A 577 14.22 -14.95 -11.30
CA CYS A 577 13.48 -16.02 -10.64
C CYS A 577 13.12 -15.72 -9.18
N VAL A 578 13.84 -14.84 -8.49
CA VAL A 578 13.68 -14.64 -7.04
C VAL A 578 12.46 -13.79 -6.73
N PHE A 579 12.32 -12.65 -7.42
CA PHE A 579 11.23 -11.73 -7.17
C PHE A 579 9.83 -12.28 -7.50
N PRO A 580 9.61 -13.02 -8.61
CA PRO A 580 8.33 -13.67 -8.84
C PRO A 580 7.96 -14.68 -7.74
N LYS A 581 8.95 -15.36 -7.16
CA LYS A 581 8.75 -16.27 -6.02
C LYS A 581 8.44 -15.49 -4.74
N LEU A 582 9.13 -14.39 -4.46
CA LEU A 582 8.77 -13.49 -3.35
C LEU A 582 7.32 -13.03 -3.48
N TYR A 583 6.94 -12.52 -4.66
CA TYR A 583 5.58 -12.09 -4.94
C TYR A 583 4.58 -13.23 -4.77
N LYS A 584 4.83 -14.43 -5.30
CA LYS A 584 3.95 -15.62 -5.13
C LYS A 584 3.59 -15.90 -3.67
N TYR A 585 4.47 -15.57 -2.73
CA TYR A 585 4.26 -15.76 -1.29
C TYR A 585 3.91 -14.48 -0.52
N GLY A 586 3.65 -13.36 -1.21
CA GLY A 586 3.22 -12.10 -0.59
C GLY A 586 4.34 -11.21 -0.07
N PHE A 587 5.56 -11.39 -0.60
CA PHE A 587 6.74 -10.64 -0.19
C PHE A 587 7.28 -9.71 -1.29
N ILE A 588 8.00 -8.69 -0.84
CA ILE A 588 8.86 -7.83 -1.68
C ILE A 588 10.27 -7.78 -1.08
N PHE A 589 11.25 -7.33 -1.86
CA PHE A 589 12.53 -6.92 -1.28
C PHE A 589 12.33 -5.71 -0.37
N TRP A 590 12.78 -5.79 0.89
CA TRP A 590 12.56 -4.71 1.85
C TRP A 590 13.38 -3.46 1.54
N ARG A 591 14.71 -3.63 1.47
CA ARG A 591 15.66 -2.57 1.15
C ARG A 591 16.54 -3.05 0.01
N GLY A 592 15.97 -3.11 -1.19
CA GLY A 592 16.68 -3.54 -2.39
C GLY A 592 18.00 -2.79 -2.62
N TRP A 593 18.03 -1.50 -2.30
CA TRP A 593 19.26 -0.69 -2.31
C TRP A 593 20.36 -1.22 -1.37
N ASN A 594 20.01 -1.70 -0.17
CA ASN A 594 20.97 -2.32 0.74
C ASN A 594 21.49 -3.67 0.21
N LEU A 595 20.63 -4.47 -0.43
CA LEU A 595 21.03 -5.73 -1.05
C LEU A 595 21.95 -5.50 -2.27
N ASN A 596 21.92 -4.30 -2.86
CA ASN A 596 22.63 -3.92 -4.06
C ASN A 596 23.81 -2.95 -3.82
N CYS A 597 24.09 -2.60 -2.56
CA CYS A 597 25.06 -1.58 -2.18
C CYS A 597 24.98 -0.24 -2.88
N THR A 598 23.74 0.20 -3.04
CA THR A 598 23.43 1.57 -3.43
C THR A 598 22.88 2.34 -2.23
N ASP A 599 22.80 3.67 -2.34
CA ASP A 599 21.91 4.45 -1.49
C ASP A 599 20.44 4.25 -1.92
N ALA A 600 19.51 4.88 -1.18
CA ALA A 600 18.08 4.82 -1.49
C ALA A 600 17.70 5.46 -2.84
N TYR A 601 18.63 6.18 -3.47
CA TYR A 601 18.47 6.83 -4.78
C TYR A 601 19.15 6.07 -5.92
N GLY A 602 19.70 4.88 -5.64
CA GLY A 602 20.35 4.03 -6.64
C GLY A 602 21.80 4.42 -6.95
N ASN A 603 22.39 5.39 -6.25
CA ASN A 603 23.79 5.74 -6.42
C ASN A 603 24.68 4.68 -5.77
N SER A 604 25.67 4.18 -6.50
CA SER A 604 26.68 3.28 -5.96
C SER A 604 27.34 3.89 -4.74
N LYS A 605 27.38 3.14 -3.64
CA LYS A 605 28.26 3.46 -2.51
C LYS A 605 29.66 2.99 -2.90
N HIS A 606 30.38 3.76 -3.72
CA HIS A 606 31.78 3.46 -4.00
C HIS A 606 32.59 3.56 -2.71
N GLU A 607 33.49 2.59 -2.48
CA GLU A 607 34.73 2.87 -1.74
C GLU A 607 35.43 4.00 -2.50
N GLU A 608 35.50 5.20 -1.91
CA GLU A 608 36.29 6.28 -2.49
C GLU A 608 37.74 5.81 -2.62
N ASP A 609 38.27 5.97 -3.83
CA ASP A 609 39.64 5.68 -4.20
C ASP A 609 40.62 6.46 -3.30
N ASN A 610 41.66 5.78 -2.81
CA ASN A 610 42.59 6.21 -1.76
C ASN A 610 43.55 7.34 -2.20
N THR A 611 43.04 8.45 -2.73
CA THR A 611 43.88 9.59 -3.13
C THR A 611 43.21 10.93 -2.83
N LYS A 612 43.08 11.27 -1.55
CA LYS A 612 43.33 12.61 -0.96
C LYS A 612 42.86 12.61 0.49
N GLY A 613 43.78 12.93 1.40
CA GLY A 613 43.62 12.80 2.84
C GLY A 613 42.72 13.84 3.47
N ASP A 614 41.41 13.58 3.47
CA ASP A 614 40.48 14.10 4.47
C ASP A 614 39.39 13.03 4.74
N HIS A 615 39.47 12.41 5.91
CA HIS A 615 38.69 11.23 6.28
C HIS A 615 37.18 11.50 6.40
N LYS A 616 36.40 11.14 5.37
CA LYS A 616 35.03 10.66 5.54
C LYS A 616 35.03 9.15 5.35
N LYS A 617 34.92 8.40 6.46
CA LYS A 617 34.79 6.94 6.43
C LYS A 617 33.61 6.53 5.54
N GLY A 618 33.87 5.79 4.46
CA GLY A 618 32.85 4.99 3.79
C GLY A 618 32.15 4.06 4.79
N ASP A 619 30.84 3.84 4.60
CA ASP A 619 30.02 3.03 5.53
C ASP A 619 30.45 1.55 5.42
N PRO A 620 31.12 0.97 6.44
CA PRO A 620 31.78 -0.34 6.34
C PRO A 620 30.80 -1.54 6.41
N GLY A 621 29.53 -1.35 6.05
CA GLY A 621 28.43 -2.27 6.35
C GLY A 621 27.61 -2.77 5.17
N CYS A 622 27.99 -2.47 3.92
CA CYS A 622 27.25 -2.96 2.76
C CYS A 622 27.98 -4.08 2.02
N THR A 623 27.39 -5.27 2.00
CA THR A 623 27.80 -6.39 1.15
C THR A 623 26.69 -6.68 0.15
N GLN A 624 27.02 -6.69 -1.14
CA GLN A 624 26.09 -7.07 -2.21
C GLN A 624 25.64 -8.51 -1.96
N LYS A 625 24.32 -8.74 -2.00
CA LYS A 625 23.75 -10.06 -1.71
C LYS A 625 23.41 -10.84 -2.97
N SER A 626 23.80 -12.11 -2.95
CA SER A 626 23.48 -13.10 -3.97
C SER A 626 22.21 -13.88 -3.59
N CYS A 627 21.69 -14.66 -4.53
CA CYS A 627 20.59 -15.56 -4.21
C CYS A 627 21.01 -16.69 -3.24
N SER A 628 22.26 -17.17 -3.33
CA SER A 628 22.78 -18.18 -2.40
C SER A 628 22.80 -17.66 -0.96
N ASP A 629 23.18 -16.38 -0.74
CA ASP A 629 23.17 -15.79 0.61
C ASP A 629 21.76 -15.79 1.21
N PHE A 630 20.74 -15.54 0.39
CA PHE A 630 19.35 -15.59 0.84
C PHE A 630 18.90 -17.01 1.18
N LEU A 631 19.25 -18.00 0.34
CA LEU A 631 18.95 -19.41 0.60
C LEU A 631 19.63 -19.91 1.88
N ASP A 632 20.89 -19.56 2.09
CA ASP A 632 21.65 -19.92 3.29
C ASP A 632 21.04 -19.28 4.53
N GLN A 633 20.59 -18.02 4.43
CA GLN A 633 19.92 -17.36 5.55
C GLN A 633 18.55 -17.98 5.85
N LEU A 634 17.77 -18.33 4.82
CA LEU A 634 16.51 -19.05 5.00
C LEU A 634 16.73 -20.41 5.65
N ASP A 635 17.76 -21.15 5.23
CA ASP A 635 18.15 -22.42 5.86
C ASP A 635 18.43 -22.24 7.35
N LYS A 636 19.23 -21.23 7.70
CA LYS A 636 19.50 -20.88 9.10
C LYS A 636 18.18 -20.68 9.87
N VAL A 637 17.23 -19.91 9.35
CA VAL A 637 15.95 -19.61 10.04
C VAL A 637 15.06 -20.84 10.25
N VAL A 638 15.08 -21.82 9.34
CA VAL A 638 14.21 -23.01 9.44
C VAL A 638 14.89 -24.25 10.03
N ARG A 639 16.22 -24.28 10.16
CA ARG A 639 16.95 -25.47 10.65
C ARG A 639 16.64 -25.81 12.12
N PRO A 640 16.88 -27.05 12.56
CA PRO A 640 16.85 -27.41 13.96
C PRO A 640 17.74 -26.50 14.83
N GLY A 641 17.22 -26.06 15.98
CA GLY A 641 17.91 -25.11 16.87
C GLY A 641 17.77 -23.64 16.48
N SER A 642 17.04 -23.31 15.41
CA SER A 642 16.71 -21.92 15.11
C SER A 642 15.76 -21.29 16.13
N SER A 643 15.58 -19.96 16.12
CA SER A 643 14.62 -19.30 17.01
C SER A 643 13.19 -19.83 16.80
N LEU A 644 12.83 -20.16 15.55
CA LEU A 644 11.54 -20.74 15.22
C LEU A 644 11.41 -22.18 15.72
N ASP A 645 12.46 -22.98 15.61
CA ASP A 645 12.49 -24.34 16.16
C ASP A 645 12.42 -24.35 17.69
N LEU A 646 13.10 -23.41 18.35
CA LEU A 646 13.05 -23.22 19.79
C LEU A 646 11.67 -22.76 20.27
N LEU A 647 10.98 -21.91 19.50
CA LEU A 647 9.58 -21.58 19.79
C LEU A 647 8.70 -22.84 19.73
N ILE A 648 8.82 -23.65 18.68
CA ILE A 648 8.02 -24.87 18.55
C ILE A 648 8.28 -25.83 19.72
N LYS A 649 9.54 -25.95 20.18
CA LYS A 649 9.89 -26.72 21.37
C LYS A 649 9.26 -26.14 22.64
N ALA A 650 9.30 -24.83 22.82
CA ALA A 650 8.68 -24.16 23.96
C ALA A 650 7.15 -24.36 23.97
N ILE A 651 6.50 -24.29 22.80
CA ILE A 651 5.07 -24.58 22.64
C ILE A 651 4.76 -26.03 23.05
N ASN A 652 5.57 -27.01 22.64
CA ASN A 652 5.35 -28.41 23.02
C ASN A 652 5.56 -28.71 24.51
N VAL A 653 6.28 -27.85 25.23
CA VAL A 653 6.42 -27.92 26.70
C VAL A 653 5.26 -27.19 27.39
N PHE A 654 4.74 -26.15 26.73
CA PHE A 654 3.64 -25.33 27.21
C PHE A 654 2.27 -26.01 27.08
N LEU A 655 2.02 -26.71 25.96
CA LEU A 655 0.84 -27.55 25.72
C LEU A 655 0.97 -28.90 26.41
#